data_AF-A0A1N7SNQ4-F1
#
_entry.id   AF-A0A1N7SNQ4-F1
#
_cell.length_a   1.000
_cell.length_b   1.000
_cell.length_c   1.000
_cell.angle_alpha   90.00
_cell.angle_beta   90.00
_cell.angle_gamma   90.00
#
_symmetry.space_group_name_H-M   'P 1'
#
loop_
_entity.id
_entity.type
_entity.pdbx_description
1 polymer ?
#
loop_
_entity_poly.entity_id
_entity_poly.type
_entity_poly.pdbx_seq_one_letter_code
_entity_poly.pdbx_strand_id
1 'polypeptide(L)'
;MTWLAWLRLPPGKASSRQMLKHIDRLKILQAIDLPAGLDRMVHRNRLLKIAREGAQMTPADLARFEKRRRHATQVAIVIEATATVTDEIVDLHDRIIGRLFNAAKKKHQVQFHRSGKAINDKVRLYGKLGRALLEAKENGGDAFKAIESVMSWDAFTKSVSETEQLAQPEAFDFLHQIGDHYATLRRYVPAYLDILKLRAAPAAMDVLEAVDTIRAMDNEGVRKMPADAPTAFVKPRWKPLVMPDSGIDRRYYELCALAELKNALRSGDIWVQGSRQFRDFDDYLLPTENFQAILQGNVLPLPIIADCDRYLNERRQLLEQRLATVNRLAADNGLPDAIITESGLKMTPLDAAVPEAAQALIDQTSVMLPRVKITELLMEVDAWTGFTRHFTHLKTGETAKDKTLLLTTVLADAINLGLTKMAEACPGTTYAKLSWLQAWHIRDETYSQALAELVNAQFAHPFAAHWGDGTTSSSDGQRFRAGSKAESTGHVNPKYGAEPGRMFYTHISDQYAPFYPSLVNVGVRDSTYVLDGLLYHESDLHIQEHYTDTNGFTDHVFALMHLLGFRFAPRIRDLSDMKLYVPGNPKDYPALAAMIGETYNEKHIRRNWDEVLRLATSIRQGTVTASLMLRKLGSYPRQNGLAVALREIGRIERTLFTLDWLQNVELRRRVHAGLNKRRGPQCARALGVLLPPR
;
A
#
# COMPACT_ATOMS: atom_id res chain seq x y z
N MET A 1 -20.67 -22.65 -19.81
CA MET A 1 -20.42 -21.49 -18.91
C MET A 1 -21.52 -20.46 -19.16
N THR A 2 -22.18 -19.95 -18.12
CA THR A 2 -23.31 -19.00 -18.28
C THR A 2 -22.79 -17.58 -18.52
N TRP A 3 -23.62 -16.70 -19.10
CA TRP A 3 -23.30 -15.27 -19.24
C TRP A 3 -22.95 -14.63 -17.88
N LEU A 4 -23.73 -14.93 -16.84
CA LEU A 4 -23.49 -14.45 -15.48
C LEU A 4 -22.13 -14.90 -14.93
N ALA A 5 -21.72 -16.14 -15.19
CA ALA A 5 -20.41 -16.63 -14.79
C ALA A 5 -19.27 -15.95 -15.57
N TRP A 6 -19.47 -15.67 -16.86
CA TRP A 6 -18.48 -14.99 -17.70
C TRP A 6 -18.21 -13.55 -17.29
N LEU A 7 -19.26 -12.79 -16.97
CA LEU A 7 -19.17 -11.40 -16.52
C LEU A 7 -18.37 -11.23 -15.22
N ARG A 8 -18.20 -12.30 -14.46
CA ARG A 8 -17.59 -12.31 -13.12
C ARG A 8 -16.20 -12.94 -13.06
N LEU A 9 -15.67 -13.37 -14.21
CA LEU A 9 -14.34 -13.97 -14.24
C LEU A 9 -13.27 -12.90 -13.96
N PRO A 10 -12.20 -13.23 -13.24
CA PRO A 10 -11.12 -12.29 -12.99
C PRO A 10 -10.29 -11.98 -14.26
N PRO A 11 -9.43 -10.94 -14.24
CA PRO A 11 -8.64 -10.47 -15.37
C PRO A 11 -7.49 -11.35 -15.86
N GLY A 12 -7.12 -12.36 -15.10
CA GLY A 12 -6.04 -13.26 -15.49
C GLY A 12 -4.72 -12.50 -15.73
N LYS A 13 -3.93 -12.95 -16.71
CA LYS A 13 -2.59 -12.41 -16.99
C LYS A 13 -2.67 -11.04 -17.69
N ALA A 14 -1.90 -10.06 -17.20
CA ALA A 14 -1.81 -8.74 -17.84
C ALA A 14 -1.31 -8.87 -19.29
N SER A 15 -2.17 -8.64 -20.27
CA SER A 15 -1.87 -8.77 -21.70
C SER A 15 -2.96 -8.08 -22.51
N SER A 16 -2.66 -7.64 -23.73
CA SER A 16 -3.63 -6.97 -24.60
C SER A 16 -4.86 -7.86 -24.87
N ARG A 17 -4.67 -9.18 -24.99
CA ARG A 17 -5.78 -10.14 -25.21
C ARG A 17 -6.73 -10.20 -24.02
N GLN A 18 -6.21 -10.22 -22.79
CA GLN A 18 -7.08 -10.23 -21.61
C GLN A 18 -7.73 -8.86 -21.42
N MET A 19 -7.01 -7.77 -21.68
CA MET A 19 -7.58 -6.42 -21.65
C MET A 19 -8.82 -6.29 -22.54
N LEU A 20 -8.72 -6.68 -23.81
CA LEU A 20 -9.86 -6.64 -24.74
C LEU A 20 -11.06 -7.47 -24.24
N LYS A 21 -10.81 -8.67 -23.70
CA LYS A 21 -11.89 -9.50 -23.12
C LYS A 21 -12.59 -8.83 -21.93
N HIS A 22 -11.87 -8.01 -21.16
CA HIS A 22 -12.46 -7.26 -20.04
C HIS A 22 -13.24 -6.05 -20.52
N ILE A 23 -12.73 -5.35 -21.54
CA ILE A 23 -13.46 -4.28 -22.22
C ILE A 23 -14.77 -4.83 -22.80
N ASP A 24 -14.77 -6.00 -23.43
CA ASP A 24 -15.99 -6.63 -23.96
C ASP A 24 -17.03 -6.93 -22.86
N ARG A 25 -16.59 -7.28 -21.65
CA ARG A 25 -17.50 -7.47 -20.50
C ARG A 25 -18.11 -6.15 -20.06
N LEU A 26 -17.28 -5.10 -19.97
CA LEU A 26 -17.77 -3.77 -19.62
C LEU A 26 -18.78 -3.25 -20.65
N LYS A 27 -18.52 -3.47 -21.95
CA LYS A 27 -19.47 -3.16 -23.02
C LYS A 27 -20.82 -3.84 -22.82
N ILE A 28 -20.83 -5.13 -22.50
CA ILE A 28 -22.07 -5.88 -22.28
C ILE A 28 -22.80 -5.40 -21.03
N LEU A 29 -22.08 -5.08 -19.95
CA LEU A 29 -22.69 -4.52 -18.73
C LEU A 29 -23.30 -3.14 -18.98
N GLN A 30 -22.60 -2.27 -19.71
CA GLN A 30 -23.08 -0.94 -20.08
C GLN A 30 -24.27 -1.00 -21.06
N ALA A 31 -24.30 -2.01 -21.95
CA ALA A 31 -25.42 -2.21 -22.88
C ALA A 31 -26.75 -2.60 -22.21
N ILE A 32 -26.73 -2.95 -20.92
CA ILE A 32 -27.96 -3.14 -20.12
C ILE A 32 -28.67 -1.79 -19.88
N ASP A 33 -27.94 -0.68 -20.01
CA ASP A 33 -28.46 0.70 -19.96
C ASP A 33 -29.35 0.99 -18.75
N LEU A 34 -28.82 0.67 -17.57
CA LEU A 34 -29.51 0.95 -16.31
C LEU A 34 -29.59 2.47 -16.08
N PRO A 35 -30.74 2.99 -15.59
CA PRO A 35 -30.88 4.39 -15.21
C PRO A 35 -29.78 4.87 -14.25
N ALA A 36 -29.27 6.08 -14.48
CA ALA A 36 -28.29 6.70 -13.59
C ALA A 36 -28.89 6.97 -12.20
N GLY A 37 -28.08 6.83 -11.14
CA GLY A 37 -28.48 7.15 -9.77
C GLY A 37 -29.22 6.05 -9.01
N LEU A 38 -29.44 4.87 -9.61
CA LEU A 38 -30.01 3.71 -8.91
C LEU A 38 -29.17 3.27 -7.70
N ASP A 39 -27.86 3.44 -7.78
CA ASP A 39 -26.89 3.19 -6.71
C ASP A 39 -27.06 4.13 -5.51
N ARG A 40 -27.70 5.28 -5.69
CA ARG A 40 -27.96 6.29 -4.66
C ARG A 40 -29.33 6.13 -4.00
N MET A 41 -30.23 5.33 -4.58
CA MET A 41 -31.58 5.11 -4.04
C MET A 41 -31.60 4.26 -2.76
N VAL A 42 -30.54 3.50 -2.52
CA VAL A 42 -30.40 2.61 -1.36
C VAL A 42 -29.01 2.76 -0.77
N HIS A 43 -28.89 2.55 0.54
CA HIS A 43 -27.60 2.59 1.21
C HIS A 43 -26.60 1.62 0.57
N ARG A 44 -25.38 2.08 0.28
CA ARG A 44 -24.37 1.33 -0.45
C ARG A 44 -24.09 -0.06 0.13
N ASN A 45 -23.96 -0.17 1.45
CA ASN A 45 -23.72 -1.46 2.12
C ASN A 45 -24.86 -2.46 1.87
N ARG A 46 -26.10 -1.97 1.76
CA ARG A 46 -27.26 -2.81 1.45
C ARG A 46 -27.20 -3.29 -0.01
N LEU A 47 -26.88 -2.41 -0.95
CA LEU A 47 -26.69 -2.77 -2.36
C LEU A 47 -25.59 -3.82 -2.53
N LEU A 48 -24.44 -3.62 -1.88
CA LEU A 48 -23.33 -4.58 -1.90
C LEU A 48 -23.73 -5.94 -1.32
N LYS A 49 -24.49 -5.95 -0.21
CA LYS A 49 -25.00 -7.20 0.38
C LYS A 49 -25.87 -7.97 -0.62
N ILE A 50 -26.77 -7.28 -1.31
CA ILE A 50 -27.64 -7.89 -2.33
C ILE A 50 -26.81 -8.39 -3.53
N ALA A 51 -25.84 -7.60 -3.99
CA ALA A 51 -24.96 -7.98 -5.09
C ALA A 51 -24.15 -9.25 -4.76
N ARG A 52 -23.62 -9.36 -3.53
CA ARG A 52 -22.88 -10.55 -3.06
C ARG A 52 -23.76 -11.78 -2.93
N GLU A 53 -24.98 -11.63 -2.39
CA GLU A 53 -25.97 -12.72 -2.36
C GLU A 53 -26.22 -13.26 -3.76
N GLY A 54 -26.50 -12.36 -4.71
CA GLY A 54 -26.73 -12.71 -6.10
C GLY A 54 -25.49 -13.25 -6.82
N ALA A 55 -24.29 -12.83 -6.42
CA ALA A 55 -23.05 -13.34 -6.97
C ALA A 55 -22.87 -14.83 -6.64
N GLN A 56 -23.22 -15.33 -5.46
CA GLN A 56 -23.05 -16.77 -5.20
C GLN A 56 -24.09 -17.66 -5.92
N MET A 57 -25.07 -17.06 -6.60
CA MET A 57 -26.20 -17.76 -7.21
C MET A 57 -25.98 -18.12 -8.68
N THR A 58 -26.53 -19.27 -9.07
CA THR A 58 -26.67 -19.64 -10.48
C THR A 58 -27.91 -18.97 -11.09
N PRO A 59 -28.04 -18.91 -12.43
CA PRO A 59 -29.28 -18.43 -13.06
C PRO A 59 -30.53 -19.21 -12.60
N ALA A 60 -30.39 -20.51 -12.30
CA ALA A 60 -31.48 -21.32 -11.77
C ALA A 60 -31.89 -20.89 -10.35
N ASP A 61 -30.93 -20.51 -9.51
CA ASP A 61 -31.23 -20.01 -8.15
C ASP A 61 -31.94 -18.66 -8.21
N LEU A 62 -31.46 -17.75 -9.06
CA LEU A 62 -32.09 -16.43 -9.28
C LEU A 62 -33.51 -16.58 -9.86
N ALA A 63 -33.75 -17.57 -10.72
CA ALA A 63 -35.06 -17.82 -11.30
C ALA A 63 -36.12 -18.19 -10.25
N ARG A 64 -35.71 -18.75 -9.10
CA ARG A 64 -36.60 -19.11 -7.97
C ARG A 64 -37.07 -17.90 -7.17
N PHE A 65 -36.47 -16.73 -7.35
CA PHE A 65 -36.92 -15.51 -6.67
C PHE A 65 -38.19 -14.96 -7.31
N GLU A 66 -39.03 -14.34 -6.47
CA GLU A 66 -40.11 -13.49 -6.92
C GLU A 66 -39.59 -12.37 -7.84
N LYS A 67 -40.41 -11.94 -8.80
CA LYS A 67 -39.99 -11.05 -9.90
C LYS A 67 -39.27 -9.79 -9.42
N ARG A 68 -39.79 -9.14 -8.36
CA ARG A 68 -39.20 -7.90 -7.81
C ARG A 68 -37.83 -8.15 -7.17
N ARG A 69 -37.72 -9.15 -6.29
CA ARG A 69 -36.43 -9.52 -5.67
C ARG A 69 -35.42 -9.94 -6.73
N ARG A 70 -35.82 -10.74 -7.71
CA ARG A 70 -34.95 -11.18 -8.81
C ARG A 70 -34.36 -9.99 -9.56
N HIS A 71 -35.20 -9.04 -9.98
CA HIS A 71 -34.72 -7.85 -10.70
C HIS A 71 -33.84 -6.97 -9.83
N ALA A 72 -34.22 -6.74 -8.56
CA ALA A 72 -33.39 -5.96 -7.63
C ALA A 72 -32.00 -6.60 -7.43
N THR A 73 -31.94 -7.93 -7.28
CA THR A 73 -30.69 -8.67 -7.19
C THR A 73 -29.87 -8.56 -8.48
N GLN A 74 -30.49 -8.70 -9.65
CA GLN A 74 -29.82 -8.56 -10.94
C GLN A 74 -29.26 -7.14 -11.16
N VAL A 75 -30.03 -6.10 -10.83
CA VAL A 75 -29.59 -4.71 -10.90
C VAL A 75 -28.39 -4.47 -9.98
N ALA A 76 -28.45 -4.97 -8.73
CA ALA A 76 -27.33 -4.85 -7.80
C ALA A 76 -26.06 -5.57 -8.31
N ILE A 77 -26.21 -6.76 -8.90
CA ILE A 77 -25.09 -7.47 -9.54
C ILE A 77 -24.50 -6.64 -10.69
N VAL A 78 -25.33 -6.08 -11.57
CA VAL A 78 -24.85 -5.31 -12.74
C VAL A 78 -24.12 -4.06 -12.30
N ILE A 79 -24.65 -3.31 -11.33
CA ILE A 79 -24.01 -2.11 -10.78
C ILE A 79 -22.63 -2.47 -10.19
N GLU A 80 -22.56 -3.50 -9.34
CA GLU A 80 -21.30 -3.89 -8.69
C GLU A 80 -20.30 -4.50 -9.70
N ALA A 81 -20.77 -5.29 -10.66
CA ALA A 81 -19.93 -5.86 -11.71
C ALA A 81 -19.39 -4.78 -12.63
N THR A 82 -20.19 -3.77 -12.98
CA THR A 82 -19.74 -2.63 -13.80
C THR A 82 -18.62 -1.87 -13.11
N ALA A 83 -18.77 -1.57 -11.83
CA ALA A 83 -17.72 -0.90 -11.06
C ALA A 83 -16.46 -1.76 -10.92
N THR A 84 -16.64 -3.06 -10.65
CA THR A 84 -15.53 -4.00 -10.48
C THR A 84 -14.73 -4.16 -11.78
N VAL A 85 -15.40 -4.41 -12.91
CA VAL A 85 -14.72 -4.58 -14.21
C VAL A 85 -14.06 -3.26 -14.66
N THR A 86 -14.67 -2.11 -14.37
CA THR A 86 -14.05 -0.81 -14.64
C THR A 86 -12.74 -0.64 -13.86
N ASP A 87 -12.74 -0.93 -12.56
CA ASP A 87 -11.52 -0.90 -11.73
C ASP A 87 -10.47 -1.90 -12.25
N GLU A 88 -10.88 -3.12 -12.60
CA GLU A 88 -10.00 -4.17 -13.13
C GLU A 88 -9.35 -3.79 -14.46
N ILE A 89 -10.06 -3.08 -15.35
CA ILE A 89 -9.52 -2.57 -16.62
C ILE A 89 -8.40 -1.56 -16.35
N VAL A 90 -8.61 -0.60 -15.44
CA VAL A 90 -7.59 0.39 -15.08
C VAL A 90 -6.37 -0.29 -14.44
N ASP A 91 -6.60 -1.20 -13.50
CA ASP A 91 -5.53 -1.98 -12.85
C ASP A 91 -4.72 -2.82 -13.84
N LEU A 92 -5.40 -3.43 -14.82
CA LEU A 92 -4.74 -4.23 -15.85
C LEU A 92 -3.86 -3.35 -16.74
N HIS A 93 -4.29 -2.12 -17.04
CA HIS A 93 -3.50 -1.14 -17.76
C HIS A 93 -2.24 -0.75 -16.97
N ASP A 94 -2.38 -0.45 -15.67
CA ASP A 94 -1.24 -0.17 -14.79
C ASP A 94 -0.22 -1.33 -14.80
N ARG A 95 -0.69 -2.57 -14.66
CA ARG A 95 0.17 -3.77 -14.70
C ARG A 95 0.87 -3.94 -16.04
N ILE A 96 0.20 -3.64 -17.16
CA ILE A 96 0.81 -3.69 -18.49
C ILE A 96 1.92 -2.64 -18.57
N ILE A 97 1.62 -1.36 -18.29
CA ILE A 97 2.59 -0.26 -18.33
C ILE A 97 3.78 -0.54 -17.40
N GLY A 98 3.53 -0.94 -16.16
CA GLY A 98 4.58 -1.30 -15.20
C GLY A 98 5.51 -2.40 -15.72
N ARG A 99 4.96 -3.43 -16.37
CA ARG A 99 5.80 -4.48 -16.97
C ARG A 99 6.65 -3.95 -18.12
N LEU A 100 6.10 -3.09 -18.99
CA LEU A 100 6.86 -2.51 -20.10
C LEU A 100 8.05 -1.68 -19.62
N PHE A 101 7.83 -0.82 -18.63
CA PHE A 101 8.89 0.00 -18.04
C PHE A 101 9.95 -0.86 -17.35
N ASN A 102 9.53 -1.89 -16.61
CA ASN A 102 10.48 -2.80 -15.94
C ASN A 102 11.29 -3.62 -16.96
N ALA A 103 10.69 -4.06 -18.07
CA ALA A 103 11.38 -4.77 -19.13
C ALA A 103 12.44 -3.88 -19.80
N ALA A 104 12.08 -2.64 -20.15
CA ALA A 104 13.01 -1.65 -20.69
C ALA A 104 14.15 -1.35 -19.72
N LYS A 105 13.84 -1.10 -18.44
CA LYS A 105 14.85 -0.87 -17.40
C LYS A 105 15.80 -2.05 -17.25
N LYS A 106 15.29 -3.28 -17.24
CA LYS A 106 16.11 -4.49 -17.12
C LYS A 106 17.00 -4.68 -18.35
N LYS A 107 16.47 -4.48 -19.57
CA LYS A 107 17.24 -4.55 -20.82
C LYS A 107 18.38 -3.53 -20.82
N HIS A 108 18.08 -2.30 -20.42
CA HIS A 108 19.06 -1.23 -20.28
C HIS A 108 20.13 -1.55 -19.23
N GLN A 109 19.75 -2.03 -18.04
CA GLN A 109 20.70 -2.46 -17.01
C GLN A 109 21.60 -3.60 -17.49
N VAL A 110 21.06 -4.61 -18.18
CA VAL A 110 21.85 -5.73 -18.73
C VAL A 110 22.83 -5.24 -19.79
N GLN A 111 22.42 -4.35 -20.68
CA GLN A 111 23.31 -3.74 -21.67
C GLN A 111 24.43 -2.94 -20.99
N PHE A 112 24.09 -2.13 -19.99
CA PHE A 112 25.07 -1.36 -19.21
C PHE A 112 26.06 -2.27 -18.50
N HIS A 113 25.59 -3.34 -17.83
CA HIS A 113 26.47 -4.30 -17.16
C HIS A 113 27.41 -5.02 -18.13
N ARG A 114 26.95 -5.34 -19.36
CA ARG A 114 27.81 -5.96 -20.40
C ARG A 114 28.94 -5.03 -20.84
N SER A 115 28.66 -3.73 -20.97
CA SER A 115 29.66 -2.73 -21.34
C SER A 115 30.50 -2.25 -20.14
N GLY A 116 30.12 -2.57 -18.90
CA GLY A 116 30.74 -2.05 -17.68
C GLY A 116 32.23 -2.37 -17.53
N LYS A 117 32.67 -3.57 -17.96
CA LYS A 117 34.10 -3.92 -17.97
C LYS A 117 34.90 -3.03 -18.93
N ALA A 118 34.41 -2.89 -20.17
CA ALA A 118 35.04 -2.06 -21.18
C ALA A 118 35.08 -0.57 -20.77
N ILE A 119 34.00 -0.06 -20.16
CA ILE A 119 33.94 1.31 -19.63
C ILE A 119 34.99 1.49 -18.53
N ASN A 120 35.09 0.59 -17.56
CA ASN A 120 36.07 0.69 -16.47
C ASN A 120 37.52 0.65 -16.99
N ASP A 121 37.79 -0.22 -17.96
CA ASP A 121 39.12 -0.31 -18.59
C ASP A 121 39.51 1.01 -19.27
N LYS A 122 38.58 1.67 -19.98
CA LYS A 122 38.80 2.98 -20.59
C LYS A 122 38.95 4.11 -19.58
N VAL A 123 38.12 4.15 -18.52
CA VAL A 123 38.23 5.17 -17.47
C VAL A 123 39.60 5.09 -16.77
N ARG A 124 40.09 3.87 -16.48
CA ARG A 124 41.44 3.69 -15.92
C ARG A 124 42.53 4.13 -16.90
N LEU A 125 42.35 3.88 -18.19
CA LEU A 125 43.28 4.26 -19.24
C LEU A 125 43.41 5.79 -19.35
N TYR A 126 42.29 6.51 -19.42
CA TYR A 126 42.31 7.98 -19.45
C TYR A 126 42.75 8.61 -18.13
N GLY A 127 42.48 7.96 -16.99
CA GLY A 127 43.03 8.39 -15.70
C GLY A 127 44.57 8.31 -15.66
N LYS A 128 45.18 7.32 -16.31
CA LYS A 128 46.65 7.23 -16.46
C LYS A 128 47.19 8.31 -17.41
N LEU A 129 46.54 8.50 -18.55
CA LEU A 129 46.89 9.57 -19.50
C LEU A 129 46.80 10.95 -18.86
N GLY A 130 45.74 11.22 -18.09
CA GLY A 130 45.57 12.47 -17.35
C GLY A 130 46.69 12.71 -16.34
N ARG A 131 47.13 11.68 -15.61
CA ARG A 131 48.29 11.80 -14.69
C ARG A 131 49.59 12.10 -15.43
N ALA A 132 49.87 11.38 -16.52
CA ALA A 132 51.06 11.61 -17.32
C ALA A 132 51.10 13.04 -17.89
N LEU A 133 49.95 13.56 -18.31
CA LEU A 133 49.82 14.95 -18.78
C LEU A 133 50.00 15.98 -17.64
N LEU A 134 49.49 15.70 -16.43
CA LEU A 134 49.69 16.56 -15.26
C LEU A 134 51.17 16.58 -14.83
N GLU A 135 51.83 15.42 -14.75
CA GLU A 135 53.26 15.29 -14.43
C GLU A 135 54.13 15.99 -15.47
N ALA A 136 53.78 15.89 -16.76
CA ALA A 136 54.48 16.63 -17.81
C ALA A 136 54.30 18.14 -17.66
N LYS A 137 53.09 18.61 -17.32
CA LYS A 137 52.82 20.03 -17.08
C LYS A 137 53.60 20.57 -15.87
N GLU A 138 53.66 19.82 -14.78
CA GLU A 138 54.39 20.21 -13.56
C GLU A 138 55.90 20.27 -13.77
N ASN A 139 56.45 19.36 -14.59
CA ASN A 139 57.88 19.29 -14.87
C ASN A 139 58.32 20.07 -16.12
N GLY A 140 57.42 20.85 -16.74
CA GLY A 140 57.72 21.62 -17.97
C GLY A 140 58.01 20.75 -19.21
N GLY A 141 57.54 19.50 -19.24
CA GLY A 141 57.70 18.55 -20.31
C GLY A 141 56.68 18.67 -21.45
N ASP A 142 56.94 17.97 -22.56
CA ASP A 142 56.08 17.94 -23.75
C ASP A 142 54.87 17.01 -23.55
N ALA A 143 53.66 17.55 -23.74
CA ALA A 143 52.40 16.84 -23.60
C ALA A 143 52.23 15.67 -24.59
N PHE A 144 52.75 15.78 -25.81
CA PHE A 144 52.65 14.72 -26.82
C PHE A 144 53.57 13.54 -26.46
N LYS A 145 54.78 13.82 -25.95
CA LYS A 145 55.68 12.78 -25.42
C LYS A 145 55.13 12.09 -24.19
N ALA A 146 54.36 12.81 -23.37
CA ALA A 146 53.70 12.25 -22.19
C ALA A 146 52.54 11.31 -22.54
N ILE A 147 51.84 11.53 -23.67
CA ILE A 147 50.83 10.60 -24.18
C ILE A 147 51.52 9.34 -24.74
N GLU A 148 52.60 9.52 -25.52
CA GLU A 148 53.40 8.43 -26.10
C GLU A 148 54.01 7.50 -25.05
N SER A 149 54.37 8.01 -23.87
CA SER A 149 54.91 7.20 -22.77
C SER A 149 53.87 6.25 -22.16
N VAL A 150 52.57 6.53 -22.33
CA VAL A 150 51.47 5.70 -21.85
C VAL A 150 50.96 4.75 -22.95
N MET A 151 50.91 5.20 -24.20
CA MET A 151 50.51 4.39 -25.36
C MET A 151 50.92 5.02 -26.70
N SER A 152 50.98 4.21 -27.76
CA SER A 152 51.20 4.74 -29.12
C SER A 152 50.01 5.56 -29.63
N TRP A 153 50.26 6.46 -30.60
CA TRP A 153 49.21 7.25 -31.26
C TRP A 153 48.13 6.42 -31.95
N ASP A 154 48.50 5.28 -32.54
CA ASP A 154 47.52 4.35 -33.14
C ASP A 154 46.61 3.73 -32.07
N ALA A 155 47.19 3.33 -30.94
CA ALA A 155 46.43 2.80 -29.81
C ALA A 155 45.54 3.89 -29.17
N PHE A 156 46.03 5.13 -29.10
CA PHE A 156 45.25 6.28 -28.62
C PHE A 156 44.06 6.56 -29.53
N THR A 157 44.27 6.66 -30.84
CA THR A 157 43.21 6.88 -31.83
C THR A 157 42.14 5.80 -31.74
N LYS A 158 42.55 4.52 -31.71
CA LYS A 158 41.62 3.40 -31.52
C LYS A 158 40.89 3.48 -30.19
N SER A 159 41.57 3.89 -29.12
CA SER A 159 40.95 4.04 -27.80
C SER A 159 39.90 5.15 -27.77
N VAL A 160 40.12 6.26 -28.47
CA VAL A 160 39.17 7.37 -28.58
C VAL A 160 37.93 6.92 -29.34
N SER A 161 38.08 6.27 -30.49
CA SER A 161 36.93 5.76 -31.26
C SER A 161 36.14 4.68 -30.50
N GLU A 162 36.80 3.75 -29.80
CA GLU A 162 36.12 2.79 -28.93
C GLU A 162 35.42 3.48 -27.76
N THR A 163 36.00 4.56 -27.24
CA THR A 163 35.40 5.35 -26.16
C THR A 163 34.22 6.16 -26.64
N GLU A 164 34.25 6.73 -27.84
CA GLU A 164 33.10 7.41 -28.47
C GLU A 164 31.95 6.44 -28.73
N GLN A 165 32.24 5.19 -29.08
CA GLN A 165 31.21 4.14 -29.23
C GLN A 165 30.65 3.66 -27.88
N LEU A 166 31.47 3.69 -26.83
CA LEU A 166 31.06 3.34 -25.46
C LEU A 166 30.45 4.54 -24.71
N ALA A 167 30.76 5.76 -25.15
CA ALA A 167 30.30 7.01 -24.60
C ALA A 167 28.79 7.09 -24.84
N GLN A 168 28.07 7.12 -23.73
CA GLN A 168 26.64 7.24 -23.75
C GLN A 168 26.27 8.70 -24.00
N PRO A 169 25.15 8.99 -24.68
CA PRO A 169 24.58 10.33 -24.72
C PRO A 169 24.34 10.86 -23.30
N GLU A 170 24.41 12.17 -23.12
CA GLU A 170 24.13 12.83 -21.84
C GLU A 170 22.72 12.48 -21.30
N ALA A 171 21.78 12.19 -22.20
CA ALA A 171 20.45 11.66 -21.91
C ALA A 171 20.44 10.11 -21.75
N PHE A 172 21.33 9.56 -20.91
CA PHE A 172 21.42 8.13 -20.62
C PHE A 172 20.17 7.62 -19.89
N ASP A 173 19.17 7.18 -20.66
CA ASP A 173 17.87 6.78 -20.12
C ASP A 173 17.29 5.55 -20.85
N PHE A 174 16.58 4.69 -20.13
CA PHE A 174 15.91 3.51 -20.67
C PHE A 174 14.64 3.84 -21.49
N LEU A 175 14.16 5.09 -21.49
CA LEU A 175 12.90 5.47 -22.12
C LEU A 175 12.85 5.19 -23.62
N HIS A 176 13.96 5.31 -24.35
CA HIS A 176 14.03 4.97 -25.78
C HIS A 176 13.68 3.49 -26.04
N GLN A 177 13.95 2.59 -25.09
CA GLN A 177 13.68 1.16 -25.22
C GLN A 177 12.21 0.80 -24.98
N ILE A 178 11.44 1.70 -24.35
CA ILE A 178 10.00 1.49 -24.13
C ILE A 178 9.26 1.47 -25.47
N GLY A 179 9.78 2.23 -26.45
CA GLY A 179 9.28 2.23 -27.81
C GLY A 179 9.02 0.82 -28.32
N ASP A 180 9.94 -0.14 -28.12
CA ASP A 180 9.88 -1.52 -28.64
C ASP A 180 8.54 -2.23 -28.36
N HIS A 181 7.84 -1.81 -27.30
CA HIS A 181 6.59 -2.42 -26.86
C HIS A 181 5.32 -1.68 -27.32
N TYR A 182 5.44 -0.60 -28.07
CA TYR A 182 4.33 0.24 -28.55
C TYR A 182 3.23 -0.58 -29.28
N ALA A 183 3.63 -1.53 -30.14
CA ALA A 183 2.69 -2.39 -30.86
C ALA A 183 1.79 -3.22 -29.92
N THR A 184 2.24 -3.51 -28.70
CA THR A 184 1.44 -4.24 -27.70
C THR A 184 0.35 -3.35 -27.11
N LEU A 185 0.65 -2.07 -26.88
CA LEU A 185 -0.31 -1.09 -26.37
C LEU A 185 -1.37 -0.75 -27.42
N ARG A 186 -0.94 -0.47 -28.65
CA ARG A 186 -1.84 -0.13 -29.77
C ARG A 186 -2.94 -1.16 -30.04
N ARG A 187 -2.74 -2.42 -29.67
CA ARG A 187 -3.77 -3.48 -29.80
C ARG A 187 -5.03 -3.25 -28.96
N TYR A 188 -4.94 -2.48 -27.87
CA TYR A 188 -6.08 -2.30 -26.95
C TYR A 188 -6.35 -0.84 -26.58
N VAL A 189 -5.37 0.06 -26.73
CA VAL A 189 -5.49 1.48 -26.34
C VAL A 189 -6.73 2.16 -26.94
N PRO A 190 -7.07 2.01 -28.24
CA PRO A 190 -8.27 2.62 -28.79
C PRO A 190 -9.54 2.21 -28.03
N ALA A 191 -9.73 0.91 -27.81
CA ALA A 191 -10.89 0.38 -27.09
C ALA A 191 -10.89 0.76 -25.60
N TYR A 192 -9.71 0.91 -25.00
CA TYR A 192 -9.54 1.32 -23.60
C TYR A 192 -9.91 2.79 -23.40
N LEU A 193 -9.48 3.69 -24.30
CA LEU A 193 -9.79 5.11 -24.21
C LEU A 193 -11.25 5.41 -24.57
N ASP A 194 -11.85 4.61 -25.46
CA ASP A 194 -13.26 4.75 -25.87
C ASP A 194 -14.23 4.30 -24.75
N ILE A 195 -13.95 3.19 -24.08
CA ILE A 195 -14.87 2.64 -23.06
C ILE A 195 -14.86 3.42 -21.74
N LEU A 196 -13.75 4.11 -21.43
CA LEU A 196 -13.57 4.82 -20.16
C LEU A 196 -14.03 6.28 -20.28
N LYS A 197 -15.04 6.64 -19.49
CA LYS A 197 -15.51 8.01 -19.33
C LYS A 197 -14.64 8.74 -18.30
N LEU A 198 -13.57 9.37 -18.80
CA LEU A 198 -12.59 10.10 -17.99
C LEU A 198 -13.07 11.52 -17.66
N ARG A 199 -12.71 12.00 -16.47
CA ARG A 199 -12.84 13.39 -16.04
C ARG A 199 -11.56 13.79 -15.31
N ALA A 200 -11.22 15.08 -15.36
CA ALA A 200 -9.97 15.59 -14.79
C ALA A 200 -10.21 16.79 -13.89
N ALA A 201 -9.39 16.89 -12.85
CA ALA A 201 -9.23 18.10 -12.06
C ALA A 201 -8.47 19.14 -12.90
N PRO A 202 -8.56 20.44 -12.57
CA PRO A 202 -7.87 21.49 -13.33
C PRO A 202 -6.37 21.24 -13.53
N ALA A 203 -5.70 20.63 -12.54
CA ALA A 203 -4.26 20.33 -12.58
C ALA A 203 -3.87 19.22 -13.57
N ALA A 204 -4.83 18.41 -14.05
CA ALA A 204 -4.57 17.30 -14.98
C ALA A 204 -5.31 17.45 -16.32
N MET A 205 -5.83 18.65 -16.62
CA MET A 205 -6.57 18.91 -17.85
C MET A 205 -5.69 18.66 -19.08
N ASP A 206 -4.42 19.09 -19.07
CA ASP A 206 -3.48 18.85 -20.16
C ASP A 206 -3.30 17.35 -20.50
N VAL A 207 -3.37 16.47 -19.50
CA VAL A 207 -3.29 15.02 -19.69
C VAL A 207 -4.57 14.49 -20.32
N LEU A 208 -5.72 15.01 -19.91
CA LEU A 208 -7.02 14.63 -20.49
C LEU A 208 -7.13 15.08 -21.95
N GLU A 209 -6.73 16.32 -22.25
CA GLU A 209 -6.73 16.85 -23.62
C GLU A 209 -5.81 16.02 -24.54
N ALA A 210 -4.64 15.59 -24.05
CA ALA A 210 -3.75 14.70 -24.78
C ALA A 210 -4.39 13.34 -25.06
N VAL A 211 -5.10 12.78 -24.08
CA VAL A 211 -5.85 11.51 -24.23
C VAL A 211 -7.00 11.66 -25.22
N ASP A 212 -7.73 12.77 -25.17
CA ASP A 212 -8.82 13.07 -26.09
C ASP A 212 -8.30 13.29 -27.52
N THR A 213 -7.14 13.92 -27.68
CA THR A 213 -6.45 14.03 -28.98
C THR A 213 -6.12 12.65 -29.55
N ILE A 214 -5.56 11.74 -28.74
CA ILE A 214 -5.27 10.36 -29.16
C ILE A 214 -6.55 9.62 -29.53
N ARG A 215 -7.63 9.78 -28.75
CA ARG A 215 -8.94 9.18 -29.02
C ARG A 215 -9.51 9.67 -30.36
N ALA A 216 -9.47 10.98 -30.63
CA ALA A 216 -9.92 11.55 -31.89
C ALA A 216 -9.12 11.01 -33.08
N MET A 217 -7.78 11.00 -32.97
CA MET A 217 -6.90 10.44 -34.00
C MET A 217 -7.18 8.96 -34.30
N ASP A 218 -7.48 8.17 -33.28
CA ASP A 218 -7.80 6.75 -33.43
C ASP A 218 -9.16 6.54 -34.11
N ASN A 219 -10.14 7.39 -33.82
CA ASN A 219 -11.46 7.36 -34.46
C ASN A 219 -11.41 7.82 -35.93
N GLU A 220 -10.57 8.80 -36.24
CA GLU A 220 -10.42 9.36 -37.60
C GLU A 220 -9.38 8.63 -38.45
N GLY A 221 -8.60 7.71 -37.85
CA GLY A 221 -7.53 6.98 -38.55
C GLY A 221 -6.31 7.83 -38.90
N VAL A 222 -6.16 9.00 -38.28
CA VAL A 222 -5.06 9.95 -38.53
C VAL A 222 -3.75 9.39 -37.98
N ARG A 223 -2.69 9.37 -38.81
CA ARG A 223 -1.38 8.79 -38.44
C ARG A 223 -0.38 9.79 -37.87
N LYS A 224 -0.42 11.04 -38.33
CA LYS A 224 0.50 12.11 -37.93
C LYS A 224 -0.08 12.91 -36.77
N MET A 225 0.73 13.27 -35.79
CA MET A 225 0.29 14.14 -34.69
C MET A 225 -0.09 15.53 -35.22
N PRO A 226 -1.18 16.14 -34.74
CA PRO A 226 -1.48 17.55 -34.96
C PRO A 226 -0.34 18.43 -34.42
N ALA A 227 -0.08 19.57 -35.09
CA ALA A 227 0.98 20.49 -34.68
C ALA A 227 0.64 21.24 -33.37
N ASP A 228 -0.65 21.38 -33.09
CA ASP A 228 -1.26 21.99 -31.91
C ASP A 228 -1.55 20.98 -30.80
N ALA A 229 -1.09 19.73 -30.91
CA ALA A 229 -1.29 18.72 -29.88
C ALA A 229 -0.78 19.21 -28.52
N PRO A 230 -1.55 19.02 -27.41
CA PRO A 230 -1.14 19.46 -26.08
C PRO A 230 0.22 18.86 -25.70
N THR A 231 1.16 19.67 -25.22
CA THR A 231 2.50 19.19 -24.81
C THR A 231 2.91 19.61 -23.39
N ALA A 232 2.07 20.41 -22.71
CA ALA A 232 2.35 20.90 -21.36
C ALA A 232 2.54 19.78 -20.33
N PHE A 233 1.83 18.65 -20.50
CA PHE A 233 1.97 17.47 -19.64
C PHE A 233 3.31 16.72 -19.81
N VAL A 234 4.07 16.98 -20.88
CA VAL A 234 5.29 16.24 -21.21
C VAL A 234 6.42 16.64 -20.25
N LYS A 235 6.76 15.73 -19.34
CA LYS A 235 7.86 15.93 -18.38
C LYS A 235 9.20 16.13 -19.10
N PRO A 236 10.16 16.87 -18.51
CA PRO A 236 11.48 17.15 -19.12
C PRO A 236 12.20 15.90 -19.63
N ARG A 237 12.06 14.79 -18.90
CA ARG A 237 12.66 13.49 -19.22
C ARG A 237 12.12 12.85 -20.52
N TRP A 238 10.88 13.17 -20.91
CA TRP A 238 10.25 12.69 -22.14
C TRP A 238 10.47 13.62 -23.34
N LYS A 239 10.76 14.91 -23.11
CA LYS A 239 10.84 15.93 -24.16
C LYS A 239 11.74 15.53 -25.35
N PRO A 240 12.97 15.00 -25.15
CA PRO A 240 13.84 14.63 -26.28
C PRO A 240 13.28 13.52 -27.17
N LEU A 241 12.38 12.69 -26.64
CA LEU A 241 11.78 11.57 -27.36
C LEU A 241 10.43 11.93 -27.98
N VAL A 242 9.64 12.77 -27.31
CA VAL A 242 8.31 13.20 -27.76
C VAL A 242 8.40 14.32 -28.79
N MET A 243 9.37 15.22 -28.65
CA MET A 243 9.54 16.41 -29.47
C MET A 243 10.95 16.48 -30.07
N PRO A 244 11.34 15.54 -30.96
CA PRO A 244 12.54 15.70 -31.78
C PRO A 244 12.39 16.86 -32.78
N ASP A 245 13.51 17.30 -33.37
CA ASP A 245 13.54 18.41 -34.34
C ASP A 245 12.65 18.19 -35.57
N SER A 246 12.26 16.94 -35.85
CA SER A 246 11.36 16.54 -36.94
C SER A 246 9.86 16.67 -36.63
N GLY A 247 9.50 17.16 -35.44
CA GLY A 247 8.12 17.32 -34.97
C GLY A 247 7.72 16.28 -33.92
N ILE A 248 6.44 16.24 -33.54
CA ILE A 248 5.97 15.38 -32.46
C ILE A 248 5.97 13.89 -32.89
N ASP A 249 6.74 13.06 -32.20
CA ASP A 249 6.74 11.61 -32.41
C ASP A 249 5.51 10.99 -31.74
N ARG A 250 4.57 10.48 -32.57
CA ARG A 250 3.32 9.86 -32.11
C ARG A 250 3.56 8.72 -31.11
N ARG A 251 4.55 7.87 -31.35
CA ARG A 251 4.79 6.66 -30.55
C ARG A 251 5.21 7.05 -29.13
N TYR A 252 6.11 8.02 -28.99
CA TYR A 252 6.51 8.50 -27.68
C TYR A 252 5.47 9.41 -27.04
N TYR A 253 4.70 10.17 -27.83
CA TYR A 253 3.58 10.96 -27.33
C TYR A 253 2.51 10.07 -26.67
N GLU A 254 2.03 9.02 -27.36
CA GLU A 254 1.05 8.08 -26.81
C GLU A 254 1.60 7.35 -25.57
N LEU A 255 2.88 6.94 -25.58
CA LEU A 255 3.52 6.31 -24.43
C LEU A 255 3.60 7.24 -23.23
N CYS A 256 3.94 8.51 -23.45
CA CYS A 256 4.00 9.54 -22.42
C CYS A 256 2.60 9.80 -21.85
N ALA A 257 1.60 10.03 -22.70
CA ALA A 257 0.23 10.30 -22.30
C ALA A 257 -0.37 9.15 -21.48
N LEU A 258 -0.17 7.88 -21.89
CA LEU A 258 -0.64 6.72 -21.12
C LEU A 258 0.10 6.55 -19.79
N ALA A 259 1.39 6.85 -19.74
CA ALA A 259 2.16 6.81 -18.51
C ALA A 259 1.72 7.90 -17.52
N GLU A 260 1.41 9.11 -18.00
CA GLU A 260 0.90 10.19 -17.16
C GLU A 260 -0.57 9.99 -16.78
N LEU A 261 -1.42 9.47 -17.68
CA LEU A 261 -2.80 9.06 -17.36
C LEU A 261 -2.81 8.05 -16.21
N LYS A 262 -1.94 7.04 -16.26
CA LYS A 262 -1.76 6.09 -15.15
C LYS A 262 -1.41 6.80 -13.84
N ASN A 263 -0.50 7.78 -13.87
CA ASN A 263 -0.12 8.52 -12.67
C ASN A 263 -1.28 9.37 -12.14
N ALA A 264 -2.00 10.05 -13.02
CA ALA A 264 -3.14 10.89 -12.71
C ALA A 264 -4.35 10.10 -12.15
N LEU A 265 -4.62 8.89 -12.68
CA LEU A 265 -5.61 7.97 -12.12
C LEU A 265 -5.20 7.48 -10.71
N ARG A 266 -3.91 7.25 -10.51
CA ARG A 266 -3.38 6.84 -9.20
C ARG A 266 -3.42 7.95 -8.16
N SER A 267 -3.12 9.20 -8.54
CA SER A 267 -3.28 10.36 -7.64
C SER A 267 -4.75 10.69 -7.40
N GLY A 268 -5.62 10.44 -8.39
CA GLY A 268 -7.02 10.86 -8.35
C GLY A 268 -7.24 12.23 -9.02
N ASP A 269 -6.23 12.79 -9.69
CA ASP A 269 -6.37 14.00 -10.50
C ASP A 269 -7.18 13.74 -11.78
N ILE A 270 -7.21 12.48 -12.23
CA ILE A 270 -8.17 11.96 -13.22
C ILE A 270 -8.98 10.85 -12.57
N TRP A 271 -10.28 10.81 -12.86
CA TRP A 271 -11.19 9.77 -12.40
C TRP A 271 -12.04 9.22 -13.55
N VAL A 272 -12.59 8.03 -13.32
CA VAL A 272 -13.40 7.25 -14.25
C VAL A 272 -14.82 7.18 -13.71
N GLN A 273 -15.78 7.65 -14.50
CA GLN A 273 -17.18 7.54 -14.12
C GLN A 273 -17.60 6.06 -14.02
N GLY A 274 -18.25 5.69 -12.91
CA GLY A 274 -18.68 4.31 -12.64
C GLY A 274 -17.62 3.44 -11.95
N SER A 275 -16.41 3.96 -11.73
CA SER A 275 -15.37 3.27 -10.95
C SER A 275 -15.63 3.39 -9.44
N ARG A 276 -15.18 2.38 -8.67
CA ARG A 276 -15.19 2.41 -7.20
C ARG A 276 -13.88 2.92 -6.61
N GLN A 277 -12.75 2.62 -7.25
CA GLN A 277 -11.39 2.94 -6.79
C GLN A 277 -10.75 4.16 -7.48
N PHE A 278 -11.34 4.60 -8.58
CA PHE A 278 -10.91 5.72 -9.40
C PHE A 278 -12.07 6.70 -9.62
N ARG A 279 -12.82 7.04 -8.55
CA ARG A 279 -13.77 8.17 -8.53
C ARG A 279 -13.09 9.47 -8.09
N ASP A 280 -13.81 10.58 -8.18
CA ASP A 280 -13.41 11.88 -7.66
C ASP A 280 -13.00 11.75 -6.18
N PHE A 281 -11.97 12.50 -5.77
CA PHE A 281 -11.49 12.50 -4.40
C PHE A 281 -12.58 12.93 -3.42
N ASP A 282 -13.37 13.95 -3.77
CA ASP A 282 -14.45 14.45 -2.91
C ASP A 282 -15.57 13.42 -2.75
N ASP A 283 -15.80 12.57 -3.74
CA ASP A 283 -16.81 11.49 -3.70
C ASP A 283 -16.44 10.33 -2.75
N TYR A 284 -15.21 10.31 -2.20
CA TYR A 284 -14.86 9.39 -1.12
C TYR A 284 -15.21 9.92 0.27
N LEU A 285 -15.24 11.25 0.41
CA LEU A 285 -15.45 11.91 1.69
C LEU A 285 -16.93 12.06 1.98
N LEU A 286 -17.25 12.39 3.23
CA LEU A 286 -18.59 12.85 3.58
C LEU A 286 -18.98 14.05 2.70
N PRO A 287 -20.23 14.12 2.22
CA PRO A 287 -20.72 15.30 1.53
C PRO A 287 -20.51 16.56 2.37
N THR A 288 -20.10 17.66 1.74
CA THR A 288 -19.77 18.91 2.45
C THR A 288 -20.94 19.40 3.31
N GLU A 289 -22.17 19.29 2.82
CA GLU A 289 -23.39 19.65 3.56
C GLU A 289 -23.53 18.84 4.87
N ASN A 290 -23.34 17.52 4.80
CA ASN A 290 -23.40 16.64 5.97
C ASN A 290 -22.28 16.96 6.97
N PHE A 291 -21.07 17.25 6.47
CA PHE A 291 -19.95 17.60 7.33
C PHE A 291 -20.16 18.96 8.02
N GLN A 292 -20.68 19.96 7.30
CA GLN A 292 -21.02 21.27 7.87
C GLN A 292 -22.10 21.14 8.95
N ALA A 293 -23.10 20.27 8.76
CA ALA A 293 -24.09 19.97 9.79
C ALA A 293 -23.45 19.37 11.06
N ILE A 294 -22.47 18.47 10.93
CA ILE A 294 -21.73 17.90 12.07
C ILE A 294 -20.91 18.97 12.80
N LEU A 295 -20.22 19.85 12.06
CA LEU A 295 -19.46 20.97 12.63
C LEU A 295 -20.35 21.94 13.40
N GLN A 296 -21.47 22.36 12.81
CA GLN A 296 -22.42 23.28 13.45
C GLN A 296 -23.08 22.67 14.69
N GLY A 297 -23.29 21.35 14.69
CA GLY A 297 -23.82 20.62 15.84
C GLY A 297 -22.82 20.41 16.98
N ASN A 298 -21.55 20.77 16.83
CA ASN A 298 -20.46 20.45 17.78
C ASN A 298 -20.35 18.94 18.11
N VAL A 299 -20.75 18.06 17.18
CA VAL A 299 -20.74 16.59 17.37
C VAL A 299 -19.57 15.95 16.63
N LEU A 300 -18.43 16.65 16.54
CA LEU A 300 -17.27 16.15 15.81
C LEU A 300 -16.76 14.87 16.50
N PRO A 301 -16.76 13.70 15.84
CA PRO A 301 -16.40 12.43 16.46
C PRO A 301 -14.87 12.23 16.51
N LEU A 302 -14.12 13.30 16.78
CA LEU A 302 -12.67 13.32 16.80
C LEU A 302 -12.19 13.80 18.18
N PRO A 303 -11.19 13.14 18.79
CA PRO A 303 -10.66 13.50 20.11
C PRO A 303 -9.64 14.67 20.04
N ILE A 304 -9.96 15.70 19.25
CA ILE A 304 -9.13 16.88 19.04
C ILE A 304 -9.98 18.15 19.14
N ILE A 305 -9.32 19.28 19.37
CA ILE A 305 -9.97 20.59 19.32
C ILE A 305 -10.32 20.93 17.86
N ALA A 306 -11.59 21.20 17.59
CA ALA A 306 -12.07 21.56 16.26
C ALA A 306 -11.59 22.96 15.80
N ASP A 307 -11.36 23.88 16.74
CA ASP A 307 -10.82 25.21 16.45
C ASP A 307 -9.33 25.13 16.07
N CYS A 308 -9.00 25.54 14.85
CA CYS A 308 -7.66 25.42 14.29
C CYS A 308 -6.60 26.18 15.11
N ASP A 309 -6.94 27.40 15.54
CA ASP A 309 -6.00 28.29 16.18
C ASP A 309 -5.67 27.84 17.60
N ARG A 310 -6.69 27.39 18.34
CA ARG A 310 -6.52 26.74 19.65
C ARG A 310 -5.73 25.45 19.53
N TYR A 311 -6.06 24.60 18.56
CA TYR A 311 -5.32 23.36 18.32
C TYR A 311 -3.83 23.64 18.05
N LEU A 312 -3.52 24.53 17.09
CA LEU A 312 -2.16 24.87 16.74
C LEU A 312 -1.39 25.50 17.90
N ASN A 313 -2.03 26.39 18.66
CA ASN A 313 -1.40 27.01 19.83
C ASN A 313 -1.06 25.97 20.91
N GLU A 314 -1.97 25.04 21.20
CA GLU A 314 -1.71 23.97 22.18
C GLU A 314 -0.57 23.05 21.73
N ARG A 315 -0.59 22.64 20.46
CA ARG A 315 0.49 21.81 19.88
C ARG A 315 1.83 22.53 19.88
N ARG A 316 1.84 23.83 19.58
CA ARG A 316 3.05 24.67 19.61
C ARG A 316 3.62 24.74 21.02
N GLN A 317 2.81 25.08 22.02
CA GLN A 317 3.25 25.18 23.41
C GLN A 317 3.81 23.87 23.93
N LEU A 318 3.15 22.75 23.64
CA LEU A 318 3.64 21.42 24.01
C LEU A 318 5.00 21.11 23.36
N LEU A 319 5.15 21.44 22.07
CA LEU A 319 6.38 21.20 21.33
C LEU A 319 7.54 22.06 21.86
N GLU A 320 7.32 23.36 22.10
CA GLU A 320 8.31 24.26 22.71
C GLU A 320 8.75 23.77 24.08
N GLN A 321 7.79 23.37 24.93
CA GLN A 321 8.09 22.83 26.26
C GLN A 321 8.96 21.57 26.19
N ARG A 322 8.62 20.62 25.30
CA ARG A 322 9.35 19.36 25.13
C ARG A 322 10.73 19.61 24.52
N LEU A 323 10.84 20.46 23.51
CA LEU A 323 12.12 20.84 22.89
C LEU A 323 13.05 21.49 23.92
N ALA A 324 12.55 22.46 24.71
CA ALA A 324 13.34 23.13 25.73
C ALA A 324 13.84 22.16 26.81
N THR A 325 12.99 21.20 27.22
CA THR A 325 13.34 20.18 28.21
C THR A 325 14.43 19.25 27.68
N VAL A 326 14.25 18.68 26.49
CA VAL A 326 15.22 17.77 25.87
C VAL A 326 16.53 18.49 25.54
N ASN A 327 16.47 19.73 25.07
CA ASN A 327 17.66 20.53 24.78
C ASN A 327 18.51 20.77 26.03
N ARG A 328 17.87 21.06 27.18
CA ARG A 328 18.57 21.20 28.46
C ARG A 328 19.22 19.88 28.89
N LEU A 329 18.45 18.79 28.88
CA LEU A 329 18.96 17.46 29.23
C LEU A 329 20.10 17.00 28.29
N ALA A 330 20.02 17.32 27.00
CA ALA A 330 21.06 17.02 26.04
C ALA A 330 22.33 17.83 26.32
N ALA A 331 22.20 19.12 26.62
CA ALA A 331 23.34 19.98 26.99
C ALA A 331 24.05 19.49 28.26
N ASP A 332 23.29 18.99 29.23
CA ASP A 332 23.81 18.52 30.52
C ASP A 332 24.22 17.03 30.50
N ASN A 333 24.16 16.34 29.35
CA ASN A 333 24.31 14.89 29.22
C ASN A 333 23.39 14.08 30.16
N GLY A 334 22.23 14.65 30.52
CA GLY A 334 21.23 14.06 31.41
C GLY A 334 20.14 13.25 30.71
N LEU A 335 20.26 12.98 29.40
CA LEU A 335 19.32 12.10 28.70
C LEU A 335 19.54 10.63 29.10
N PRO A 336 18.48 9.89 29.45
CA PRO A 336 18.64 8.51 29.92
C PRO A 336 18.98 7.59 28.75
N ASP A 337 20.11 6.90 28.86
CA ASP A 337 20.67 5.96 27.87
C ASP A 337 20.90 6.55 26.48
N ALA A 338 20.88 7.88 26.33
CA ALA A 338 21.01 8.58 25.05
C ALA A 338 22.06 9.69 25.14
N ILE A 339 22.90 9.83 24.12
CA ILE A 339 23.87 10.92 24.01
C ILE A 339 23.74 11.53 22.61
N ILE A 340 23.70 12.86 22.55
CA ILE A 340 23.65 13.61 21.29
C ILE A 340 25.01 14.30 21.12
N THR A 341 25.75 13.94 20.08
CA THR A 341 27.03 14.56 19.71
C THR A 341 26.92 15.25 18.34
N GLU A 342 27.95 15.98 17.93
CA GLU A 342 28.04 16.55 16.58
C GLU A 342 27.95 15.49 15.46
N SER A 343 28.36 14.25 15.78
CA SER A 343 28.27 13.08 14.90
C SER A 343 26.90 12.39 14.90
N GLY A 344 25.96 12.80 15.77
CA GLY A 344 24.58 12.31 15.79
C GLY A 344 24.13 11.71 17.14
N LEU A 345 22.99 11.04 17.13
CA LEU A 345 22.39 10.39 18.30
C LEU A 345 22.95 8.98 18.51
N LYS A 346 23.42 8.68 19.72
CA LYS A 346 23.79 7.33 20.18
C LYS A 346 22.86 6.88 21.31
N MET A 347 22.32 5.67 21.20
CA MET A 347 21.43 5.06 22.19
C MET A 347 22.03 3.77 22.73
N THR A 348 22.04 3.58 24.05
CA THR A 348 22.47 2.35 24.70
C THR A 348 21.40 1.26 24.51
N PRO A 349 21.78 0.02 24.15
CA PRO A 349 20.85 -1.11 24.11
C PRO A 349 20.18 -1.35 25.47
N LEU A 350 18.94 -1.84 25.45
CA LEU A 350 18.22 -2.22 26.67
C LEU A 350 18.67 -3.60 27.14
N ASP A 351 18.81 -3.77 28.45
CA ASP A 351 19.07 -5.06 29.07
C ASP A 351 17.88 -6.02 28.95
N ALA A 352 18.18 -7.33 28.94
CA ALA A 352 17.15 -8.35 28.94
C ALA A 352 16.41 -8.37 30.30
N ALA A 353 15.08 -8.27 30.27
CA ALA A 353 14.25 -8.28 31.47
C ALA A 353 13.89 -9.69 31.98
N VAL A 354 14.13 -10.74 31.17
CA VAL A 354 13.75 -12.12 31.50
C VAL A 354 14.93 -12.83 32.17
N PRO A 355 14.79 -13.35 33.41
CA PRO A 355 15.84 -14.12 34.06
C PRO A 355 16.11 -15.45 33.33
N GLU A 356 17.36 -15.92 33.34
CA GLU A 356 17.72 -17.22 32.73
C GLU A 356 16.91 -18.39 33.33
N ALA A 357 16.60 -18.33 34.63
CA ALA A 357 15.79 -19.33 35.32
C ALA A 357 14.36 -19.47 34.76
N ALA A 358 13.84 -18.43 34.06
CA ALA A 358 12.51 -18.50 33.45
C ALA A 358 12.46 -19.52 32.30
N GLN A 359 13.56 -19.73 31.57
CA GLN A 359 13.60 -20.70 30.48
C GLN A 359 13.41 -22.13 31.00
N ALA A 360 14.03 -22.47 32.13
CA ALA A 360 13.85 -23.78 32.77
C ALA A 360 12.38 -24.05 33.15
N LEU A 361 11.66 -23.02 33.62
CA LEU A 361 10.23 -23.13 33.94
C LEU A 361 9.37 -23.28 32.68
N ILE A 362 9.70 -22.55 31.60
CA ILE A 362 9.03 -22.69 30.29
C ILE A 362 9.16 -24.13 29.78
N ASP A 363 10.35 -24.72 29.88
CA ASP A 363 10.58 -26.08 29.40
C ASP A 363 9.81 -27.12 30.23
N GLN A 364 9.80 -26.97 31.57
CA GLN A 364 9.05 -27.85 32.47
C GLN A 364 7.54 -27.77 32.23
N THR A 365 7.00 -26.57 32.08
CA THR A 365 5.55 -26.36 31.84
C THR A 365 5.13 -26.81 30.45
N SER A 366 5.97 -26.65 29.43
CA SER A 366 5.68 -27.08 28.05
C SER A 366 5.49 -28.60 27.93
N VAL A 367 6.21 -29.40 28.73
CA VAL A 367 6.07 -30.88 28.75
C VAL A 367 4.74 -31.34 29.36
N MET A 368 4.09 -30.50 30.17
CA MET A 368 2.80 -30.82 30.79
C MET A 368 1.60 -30.66 29.83
N LEU A 369 1.79 -30.00 28.68
CA LEU A 369 0.72 -29.75 27.73
C LEU A 369 0.36 -31.03 26.93
N PRO A 370 -0.93 -31.42 26.88
CA PRO A 370 -1.35 -32.61 26.16
C PRO A 370 -1.22 -32.42 24.64
N ARG A 371 -0.92 -33.51 23.92
CA ARG A 371 -0.94 -33.54 22.45
C ARG A 371 -2.35 -33.82 21.97
N VAL A 372 -3.08 -32.77 21.59
CA VAL A 372 -4.45 -32.87 21.08
C VAL A 372 -4.50 -32.65 19.56
N LYS A 373 -5.49 -33.24 18.88
CA LYS A 373 -5.70 -32.94 17.45
C LYS A 373 -6.25 -31.52 17.30
N ILE A 374 -5.80 -30.80 16.28
CA ILE A 374 -6.27 -29.42 16.04
C ILE A 374 -7.80 -29.34 15.86
N THR A 375 -8.42 -30.37 15.29
CA THR A 375 -9.88 -30.45 15.13
C THR A 375 -10.61 -30.62 16.46
N GLU A 376 -10.04 -31.37 17.41
CA GLU A 376 -10.59 -31.52 18.76
C GLU A 376 -10.45 -30.21 19.53
N LEU A 377 -9.30 -29.54 19.43
CA LEU A 377 -9.08 -28.22 20.00
C LEU A 377 -10.08 -27.18 19.48
N LEU A 378 -10.32 -27.14 18.16
CA LEU A 378 -11.29 -26.21 17.57
C LEU A 378 -12.72 -26.47 18.03
N MET A 379 -13.10 -27.75 18.21
CA MET A 379 -14.42 -28.12 18.73
C MET A 379 -14.58 -27.75 20.20
N GLU A 380 -13.54 -27.92 21.01
CA GLU A 380 -13.53 -27.54 22.43
C GLU A 380 -13.62 -26.01 22.59
N VAL A 381 -12.84 -25.25 21.81
CA VAL A 381 -12.92 -23.79 21.79
C VAL A 381 -14.28 -23.30 21.29
N ASP A 382 -14.89 -23.97 20.30
CA ASP A 382 -16.26 -23.67 19.89
C ASP A 382 -17.29 -23.98 20.98
N ALA A 383 -17.08 -25.00 21.81
CA ALA A 383 -17.96 -25.27 22.94
C ALA A 383 -17.90 -24.15 24.00
N TRP A 384 -16.75 -23.51 24.18
CA TRP A 384 -16.58 -22.37 25.10
C TRP A 384 -17.13 -21.07 24.54
N THR A 385 -16.87 -20.78 23.27
CA THR A 385 -17.09 -19.46 22.66
C THR A 385 -18.30 -19.41 21.74
N GLY A 386 -18.70 -20.55 21.18
CA GLY A 386 -19.75 -20.66 20.17
C GLY A 386 -19.45 -19.90 18.87
N PHE A 387 -18.18 -19.67 18.53
CA PHE A 387 -17.80 -18.85 17.36
C PHE A 387 -18.35 -19.38 16.04
N THR A 388 -18.63 -20.70 15.92
CA THR A 388 -19.17 -21.30 14.70
C THR A 388 -20.57 -20.77 14.34
N ARG A 389 -21.30 -20.18 15.29
CA ARG A 389 -22.63 -19.57 15.05
C ARG A 389 -22.60 -18.46 14.01
N HIS A 390 -21.44 -17.80 13.83
CA HIS A 390 -21.30 -16.70 12.88
C HIS A 390 -21.28 -17.17 11.42
N PHE A 391 -20.93 -18.43 11.15
CA PHE A 391 -20.92 -19.03 9.81
C PHE A 391 -22.34 -19.39 9.35
N THR A 392 -23.16 -18.36 9.16
CA THR A 392 -24.56 -18.47 8.75
C THR A 392 -24.72 -18.59 7.24
N HIS A 393 -25.75 -19.32 6.82
CA HIS A 393 -26.10 -19.50 5.42
C HIS A 393 -26.52 -18.16 4.79
N LEU A 394 -25.89 -17.77 3.68
CA LEU A 394 -26.04 -16.48 3.01
C LEU A 394 -27.50 -16.06 2.76
N LYS A 395 -28.37 -17.03 2.43
CA LYS A 395 -29.79 -16.79 2.12
C LYS A 395 -30.73 -16.82 3.33
N THR A 396 -30.57 -17.79 4.23
CA THR A 396 -31.55 -18.11 5.28
C THR A 396 -31.12 -17.58 6.64
N GLY A 397 -29.83 -17.29 6.83
CA GLY A 397 -29.26 -16.94 8.13
C GLY A 397 -29.05 -18.13 9.07
N GLU A 398 -29.37 -19.36 8.64
CA GLU A 398 -29.23 -20.57 9.46
C GLU A 398 -27.77 -20.95 9.68
N THR A 399 -27.45 -21.48 10.85
CA THR A 399 -26.10 -21.99 11.16
C THR A 399 -25.80 -23.28 10.38
N ALA A 400 -24.52 -23.57 10.16
CA ALA A 400 -24.12 -24.86 9.58
C ALA A 400 -24.56 -26.01 10.51
N LYS A 401 -25.27 -27.01 9.96
CA LYS A 401 -25.76 -28.17 10.73
C LYS A 401 -24.62 -29.09 11.16
N ASP A 402 -23.62 -29.25 10.31
CA ASP A 402 -22.44 -30.07 10.56
C ASP A 402 -21.24 -29.18 10.88
N LYS A 403 -20.97 -29.02 12.18
CA LYS A 403 -19.84 -28.22 12.68
C LYS A 403 -18.49 -28.80 12.30
N THR A 404 -18.36 -30.13 12.31
CA THR A 404 -17.11 -30.82 11.97
C THR A 404 -16.74 -30.50 10.53
N LEU A 405 -17.69 -30.62 9.60
CA LEU A 405 -17.46 -30.35 8.19
C LEU A 405 -17.17 -28.85 7.93
N LEU A 406 -17.83 -27.95 8.66
CA LEU A 406 -17.52 -26.51 8.64
C LEU A 406 -16.06 -26.26 9.07
N LEU A 407 -15.64 -26.81 10.21
CA LEU A 407 -14.28 -26.66 10.72
C LEU A 407 -13.25 -27.30 9.79
N THR A 408 -13.56 -28.43 9.14
CA THR A 408 -12.72 -29.00 8.08
C THR A 408 -12.53 -28.04 6.92
N THR A 409 -13.59 -27.30 6.55
CA THR A 409 -13.55 -26.31 5.46
C THR A 409 -12.70 -25.10 5.87
N VAL A 410 -12.89 -24.59 7.08
CA VAL A 410 -12.07 -23.50 7.66
C VAL A 410 -10.60 -23.92 7.76
N LEU A 411 -10.33 -25.14 8.20
CA LEU A 411 -8.96 -25.66 8.31
C LEU A 411 -8.29 -25.76 6.93
N ALA A 412 -9.04 -26.15 5.88
CA ALA A 412 -8.53 -26.23 4.52
C ALA A 412 -8.04 -24.87 3.99
N ASP A 413 -8.76 -23.80 4.34
CA ASP A 413 -8.37 -22.43 4.05
C ASP A 413 -7.17 -22.00 4.91
N ALA A 414 -7.20 -22.27 6.21
CA ALA A 414 -6.18 -21.84 7.16
C ALA A 414 -4.78 -22.42 6.87
N ILE A 415 -4.70 -23.68 6.43
CA ILE A 415 -3.42 -24.34 6.11
C ILE A 415 -3.07 -24.26 4.62
N ASN A 416 -3.87 -23.56 3.81
CA ASN A 416 -3.68 -23.42 2.36
C ASN A 416 -3.56 -24.77 1.62
N LEU A 417 -4.25 -25.81 2.11
CA LEU A 417 -4.28 -27.14 1.48
C LEU A 417 -5.27 -27.16 0.30
N GLY A 418 -6.34 -26.35 0.39
CA GLY A 418 -7.42 -26.30 -0.57
C GLY A 418 -8.41 -27.46 -0.42
N LEU A 419 -9.64 -27.24 -0.91
CA LEU A 419 -10.75 -28.17 -0.68
C LEU A 419 -10.57 -29.54 -1.33
N THR A 420 -9.88 -29.62 -2.47
CA THR A 420 -9.65 -30.89 -3.19
C THR A 420 -8.77 -31.82 -2.37
N LYS A 421 -7.59 -31.34 -1.97
CA LYS A 421 -6.65 -32.13 -1.15
C LYS A 421 -7.20 -32.40 0.25
N MET A 422 -7.96 -31.48 0.82
CA MET A 422 -8.64 -31.73 2.10
C MET A 422 -9.66 -32.87 1.97
N ALA A 423 -10.44 -32.92 0.90
CA ALA A 423 -11.39 -34.01 0.66
C ALA A 423 -10.68 -35.37 0.49
N GLU A 424 -9.51 -35.39 -0.16
CA GLU A 424 -8.68 -36.60 -0.28
C GLU A 424 -8.09 -37.05 1.07
N ALA A 425 -7.72 -36.10 1.94
CA ALA A 425 -7.12 -36.36 3.24
C ALA A 425 -8.13 -36.74 4.34
N CYS A 426 -9.42 -36.44 4.15
CA CYS A 426 -10.48 -36.68 5.13
C CYS A 426 -11.48 -37.74 4.65
N PRO A 427 -11.39 -38.99 5.13
CA PRO A 427 -12.35 -40.05 4.82
C PRO A 427 -13.80 -39.62 5.16
N GLY A 428 -14.73 -39.79 4.23
CA GLY A 428 -16.16 -39.46 4.42
C GLY A 428 -16.60 -38.05 3.97
N THR A 429 -15.65 -37.21 3.54
CA THR A 429 -15.94 -35.88 2.99
C THR A 429 -15.73 -35.85 1.47
N THR A 430 -16.50 -35.03 0.75
CA THR A 430 -16.33 -34.83 -0.69
C THR A 430 -16.06 -33.36 -1.01
N TYR A 431 -15.37 -33.09 -2.11
CA TYR A 431 -15.14 -31.72 -2.60
C TYR A 431 -16.46 -30.95 -2.75
N ALA A 432 -17.50 -31.60 -3.27
CA ALA A 432 -18.81 -30.98 -3.46
C ALA A 432 -19.42 -30.47 -2.14
N LYS A 433 -19.30 -31.24 -1.05
CA LYS A 433 -19.80 -30.85 0.28
C LYS A 433 -19.02 -29.65 0.84
N LEU A 434 -17.69 -29.69 0.78
CA LEU A 434 -16.83 -28.60 1.25
C LEU A 434 -17.03 -27.32 0.43
N SER A 435 -17.12 -27.45 -0.89
CA SER A 435 -17.34 -26.31 -1.79
C SER A 435 -18.69 -25.66 -1.56
N TRP A 436 -19.72 -26.47 -1.27
CA TRP A 436 -21.04 -25.94 -0.90
C TRP A 436 -20.98 -25.16 0.42
N LEU A 437 -20.36 -25.71 1.47
CA LEU A 437 -20.21 -24.98 2.74
C LEU A 437 -19.41 -23.69 2.58
N GLN A 438 -18.29 -23.73 1.86
CA GLN A 438 -17.49 -22.54 1.60
C GLN A 438 -18.31 -21.46 0.89
N ALA A 439 -19.06 -21.83 -0.16
CA ALA A 439 -19.84 -20.87 -0.94
C ALA A 439 -21.00 -20.22 -0.17
N TRP A 440 -21.64 -20.96 0.74
CA TRP A 440 -22.87 -20.52 1.41
C TRP A 440 -22.68 -20.03 2.84
N HIS A 441 -21.68 -20.53 3.57
CA HIS A 441 -21.47 -20.24 4.99
C HIS A 441 -20.20 -19.43 5.27
N ILE A 442 -19.18 -19.48 4.40
CA ILE A 442 -17.89 -18.81 4.62
C ILE A 442 -17.79 -17.53 3.78
N ARG A 443 -17.43 -16.43 4.43
CA ARG A 443 -17.16 -15.11 3.85
C ARG A 443 -16.28 -14.28 4.80
N ASP A 444 -15.73 -13.18 4.32
CA ASP A 444 -14.87 -12.31 5.13
C ASP A 444 -15.59 -11.85 6.41
N GLU A 445 -16.88 -11.50 6.34
CA GLU A 445 -17.64 -11.07 7.52
C GLU A 445 -17.80 -12.19 8.56
N THR A 446 -17.96 -13.44 8.14
CA THR A 446 -18.09 -14.55 9.11
C THR A 446 -16.78 -14.85 9.77
N TYR A 447 -15.67 -14.69 9.06
CA TYR A 447 -14.33 -14.81 9.66
C TYR A 447 -14.07 -13.67 10.64
N SER A 448 -14.39 -12.42 10.29
CA SER A 448 -14.24 -11.27 11.19
C SER A 448 -15.05 -11.44 12.47
N GLN A 449 -16.31 -11.83 12.36
CA GLN A 449 -17.19 -12.02 13.52
C GLN A 449 -16.75 -13.20 14.40
N ALA A 450 -16.43 -14.33 13.78
CA ALA A 450 -15.89 -15.47 14.51
C ALA A 450 -14.57 -15.14 15.22
N LEU A 451 -13.69 -14.36 14.58
CA LEU A 451 -12.44 -13.93 15.19
C LEU A 451 -12.69 -12.98 16.36
N ALA A 452 -13.62 -12.03 16.22
CA ALA A 452 -14.00 -11.12 17.29
C ALA A 452 -14.48 -11.89 18.54
N GLU A 453 -15.31 -12.93 18.35
CA GLU A 453 -15.77 -13.76 19.46
C GLU A 453 -14.61 -14.44 20.20
N LEU A 454 -13.66 -15.00 19.45
CA LEU A 454 -12.47 -15.63 20.02
C LEU A 454 -11.59 -14.63 20.78
N VAL A 455 -11.40 -13.44 20.20
CA VAL A 455 -10.64 -12.34 20.81
C VAL A 455 -11.32 -11.87 22.10
N ASN A 456 -12.64 -11.72 22.09
CA ASN A 456 -13.42 -11.28 23.25
C ASN A 456 -13.36 -12.31 24.39
N ALA A 457 -13.47 -13.60 24.06
CA ALA A 457 -13.31 -14.67 25.04
C ALA A 457 -11.91 -14.67 25.69
N GLN A 458 -10.86 -14.46 24.88
CA GLN A 458 -9.49 -14.32 25.41
C GLN A 458 -9.32 -13.05 26.24
N PHE A 459 -9.90 -11.93 25.80
CA PHE A 459 -9.84 -10.65 26.50
C PHE A 459 -10.49 -10.71 27.90
N ALA A 460 -11.63 -11.41 28.02
CA ALA A 460 -12.30 -11.62 29.29
C ALA A 460 -11.60 -12.65 30.20
N HIS A 461 -10.65 -13.43 29.69
CA HIS A 461 -10.03 -14.51 30.44
C HIS A 461 -9.02 -13.96 31.48
N PRO A 462 -9.12 -14.31 32.78
CA PRO A 462 -8.25 -13.75 33.82
C PRO A 462 -6.75 -13.95 33.57
N PHE A 463 -6.38 -15.08 32.96
CA PHE A 463 -4.98 -15.37 32.62
C PHE A 463 -4.39 -14.39 31.58
N ALA A 464 -5.21 -13.86 30.68
CA ALA A 464 -4.74 -12.93 29.64
C ALA A 464 -4.26 -11.59 30.23
N ALA A 465 -4.78 -11.20 31.40
CA ALA A 465 -4.38 -10.00 32.12
C ALA A 465 -2.90 -10.02 32.56
N HIS A 466 -2.26 -11.19 32.63
CA HIS A 466 -0.82 -11.30 32.91
C HIS A 466 0.06 -10.82 31.74
N TRP A 467 -0.47 -10.77 30.52
CA TRP A 467 0.27 -10.34 29.34
C TRP A 467 0.08 -8.85 29.02
N GLY A 468 -1.09 -8.30 29.34
CA GLY A 468 -1.49 -6.93 29.07
C GLY A 468 -2.96 -6.69 29.41
N ASP A 469 -3.37 -5.43 29.38
CA ASP A 469 -4.74 -5.00 29.69
C ASP A 469 -5.64 -4.87 28.45
N GLY A 470 -5.13 -5.24 27.26
CA GLY A 470 -5.86 -5.16 26.00
C GLY A 470 -5.91 -3.76 25.39
N THR A 471 -5.18 -2.79 25.95
CA THR A 471 -5.17 -1.40 25.45
C THR A 471 -4.05 -1.12 24.45
N THR A 472 -3.05 -2.00 24.34
CA THR A 472 -1.95 -1.82 23.39
C THR A 472 -1.89 -2.91 22.34
N SER A 473 -1.36 -2.60 21.15
CA SER A 473 -1.26 -3.58 20.07
C SER A 473 -0.07 -3.32 19.15
N SER A 474 0.22 -4.29 18.29
CA SER A 474 1.26 -4.17 17.27
C SER A 474 0.84 -4.82 15.95
N SER A 475 1.34 -4.32 14.82
CA SER A 475 1.02 -4.86 13.48
C SER A 475 2.23 -5.14 12.58
N ASP A 476 2.23 -6.30 11.92
CA ASP A 476 3.31 -6.72 11.03
C ASP A 476 2.83 -7.39 9.74
N GLY A 477 3.61 -7.17 8.67
CA GLY A 477 3.39 -7.74 7.35
C GLY A 477 4.21 -9.00 7.13
N GLN A 478 3.56 -10.15 7.12
CA GLN A 478 4.19 -11.44 6.86
C GLN A 478 3.99 -11.88 5.41
N ARG A 479 5.09 -12.17 4.70
CA ARG A 479 5.03 -12.63 3.32
C ARG A 479 4.90 -14.15 3.26
N PHE A 480 3.84 -14.62 2.61
CA PHE A 480 3.62 -16.02 2.26
C PHE A 480 3.95 -16.23 0.79
N ARG A 481 4.72 -17.27 0.47
CA ARG A 481 5.00 -17.63 -0.92
C ARG A 481 3.73 -18.17 -1.57
N ALA A 482 3.39 -17.68 -2.76
CA ALA A 482 2.27 -18.21 -3.52
C ALA A 482 2.78 -19.21 -4.57
N GLY A 483 2.10 -20.36 -4.71
CA GLY A 483 2.44 -21.41 -5.68
C GLY A 483 2.04 -21.03 -7.11
N SER A 484 2.74 -20.09 -7.76
CA SER A 484 2.68 -19.88 -9.22
C SER A 484 3.76 -18.90 -9.69
N LYS A 485 4.18 -18.93 -10.95
CA LYS A 485 5.13 -17.95 -11.51
C LYS A 485 4.51 -16.53 -11.52
N ALA A 486 4.86 -15.69 -10.53
CA ALA A 486 4.39 -14.30 -10.41
C ALA A 486 4.80 -13.39 -11.58
N GLU A 487 5.72 -13.81 -12.46
CA GLU A 487 5.99 -13.10 -13.72
C GLU A 487 4.70 -12.79 -14.50
N SER A 488 3.65 -13.61 -14.36
CA SER A 488 2.35 -13.38 -15.00
C SER A 488 1.53 -12.21 -14.42
N THR A 489 1.75 -11.84 -13.15
CA THR A 489 0.96 -10.81 -12.46
C THR A 489 1.53 -9.40 -12.60
N GLY A 490 2.83 -9.26 -12.92
CA GLY A 490 3.48 -7.98 -13.17
C GLY A 490 3.89 -7.19 -11.91
N HIS A 491 3.63 -7.69 -10.71
CA HIS A 491 4.11 -7.09 -9.46
C HIS A 491 5.54 -7.55 -9.15
N VAL A 492 6.48 -6.61 -9.08
CA VAL A 492 7.85 -6.84 -8.58
C VAL A 492 7.97 -6.13 -7.24
N ASN A 493 8.32 -6.86 -6.19
CA ASN A 493 8.51 -6.30 -4.86
C ASN A 493 9.91 -5.66 -4.74
N PRO A 494 10.06 -4.44 -4.17
CA PRO A 494 11.37 -3.84 -3.93
C PRO A 494 12.28 -4.64 -2.97
N LYS A 495 11.71 -5.30 -1.96
CA LYS A 495 12.38 -6.09 -0.92
C LYS A 495 12.53 -7.57 -1.28
N TYR A 496 11.57 -8.12 -2.03
CA TYR A 496 11.46 -9.56 -2.28
C TYR A 496 11.56 -9.98 -3.75
N GLY A 497 11.79 -9.04 -4.66
CA GLY A 497 12.01 -9.31 -6.08
C GLY A 497 10.76 -9.83 -6.82
N ALA A 498 10.99 -10.72 -7.79
CA ALA A 498 9.96 -11.28 -8.69
C ALA A 498 9.30 -12.57 -8.16
N GLU A 499 9.67 -13.00 -6.94
CA GLU A 499 9.10 -14.21 -6.37
C GLU A 499 7.63 -13.97 -5.95
N PRO A 500 6.70 -14.87 -6.34
CA PRO A 500 5.29 -14.79 -6.00
C PRO A 500 5.07 -14.80 -4.49
N GLY A 501 4.38 -13.80 -3.97
CA GLY A 501 3.91 -13.83 -2.59
C GLY A 501 2.65 -13.02 -2.38
N ARG A 502 2.01 -13.27 -1.25
CA ARG A 502 0.99 -12.40 -0.65
C ARG A 502 1.50 -11.95 0.71
N MET A 503 1.15 -10.74 1.12
CA MET A 503 1.47 -10.26 2.47
C MET A 503 0.20 -10.34 3.31
N PHE A 504 0.30 -10.96 4.48
CA PHE A 504 -0.74 -10.91 5.50
C PHE A 504 -0.31 -9.91 6.54
N TYR A 505 -1.06 -8.83 6.65
CA TYR A 505 -0.84 -7.79 7.64
C TYR A 505 -1.72 -8.09 8.86
N THR A 506 -1.11 -8.45 9.98
CA THR A 506 -1.84 -8.91 11.18
C THR A 506 -1.63 -7.94 12.34
N HIS A 507 -2.72 -7.53 12.98
CA HIS A 507 -2.70 -6.80 14.24
C HIS A 507 -2.84 -7.79 15.41
N ILE A 508 -2.00 -7.63 16.42
CA ILE A 508 -1.93 -8.49 17.60
C ILE A 508 -2.02 -7.60 18.83
N SER A 509 -2.94 -7.91 19.75
CA SER A 509 -3.04 -7.20 21.03
C SER A 509 -1.87 -7.56 21.96
N ASP A 510 -1.66 -6.77 23.00
CA ASP A 510 -0.71 -7.12 24.06
C ASP A 510 -1.06 -8.40 24.82
N GLN A 511 -2.29 -8.89 24.69
CA GLN A 511 -2.72 -10.20 25.18
C GLN A 511 -2.47 -11.34 24.19
N TYR A 512 -1.69 -11.13 23.12
CA TYR A 512 -1.37 -12.12 22.07
C TYR A 512 -2.55 -12.53 21.17
N ALA A 513 -3.69 -11.85 21.24
CA ALA A 513 -4.84 -12.15 20.38
C ALA A 513 -4.67 -11.46 19.01
N PRO A 514 -4.62 -12.19 17.87
CA PRO A 514 -4.67 -11.59 16.55
C PRO A 514 -6.09 -11.14 16.25
N PHE A 515 -6.35 -9.83 16.17
CA PHE A 515 -7.73 -9.31 16.05
C PHE A 515 -8.07 -8.75 14.67
N TYR A 516 -7.08 -8.47 13.83
CA TYR A 516 -7.33 -7.99 12.47
C TYR A 516 -6.25 -8.48 11.47
N PRO A 517 -6.50 -9.60 10.78
CA PRO A 517 -5.71 -10.04 9.65
C PRO A 517 -6.24 -9.46 8.33
N SER A 518 -5.36 -8.89 7.52
CA SER A 518 -5.70 -8.34 6.20
C SER A 518 -4.74 -8.82 5.12
N LEU A 519 -5.29 -9.19 3.97
CA LEU A 519 -4.51 -9.58 2.80
C LEU A 519 -4.10 -8.33 2.01
N VAL A 520 -2.80 -8.05 1.97
CA VAL A 520 -2.27 -6.86 1.28
C VAL A 520 -1.41 -7.25 0.07
N ASN A 521 -1.51 -6.43 -0.98
CA ASN A 521 -0.71 -6.63 -2.18
C ASN A 521 0.78 -6.38 -1.89
N VAL A 522 1.61 -7.28 -2.42
CA VAL A 522 3.06 -7.23 -2.28
C VAL A 522 3.61 -5.99 -3.00
N GLY A 523 4.14 -5.03 -2.25
CA GLY A 523 4.74 -3.79 -2.76
C GLY A 523 4.07 -2.48 -2.29
N VAL A 524 2.93 -2.56 -1.59
CA VAL A 524 2.36 -1.41 -0.86
C VAL A 524 3.09 -1.28 0.48
N ARG A 525 3.35 -0.05 0.94
CA ARG A 525 3.98 0.18 2.25
C ARG A 525 3.04 -0.27 3.37
N ASP A 526 3.57 -0.99 4.35
CA ASP A 526 2.82 -1.52 5.51
C ASP A 526 2.08 -0.41 6.27
N SER A 527 2.69 0.78 6.34
CA SER A 527 2.13 2.00 6.93
C SER A 527 0.72 2.37 6.45
N THR A 528 0.34 1.91 5.26
CA THR A 528 -0.98 2.15 4.66
C THR A 528 -2.11 1.48 5.43
N TYR A 529 -1.87 0.30 6.00
CA TYR A 529 -2.94 -0.55 6.57
C TYR A 529 -2.99 -0.54 8.10
N VAL A 530 -2.09 0.20 8.76
CA VAL A 530 -1.98 0.28 10.22
C VAL A 530 -3.30 0.75 10.85
N LEU A 531 -3.92 1.78 10.29
CA LEU A 531 -5.16 2.35 10.83
C LEU A 531 -6.38 1.47 10.59
N ASP A 532 -6.38 0.66 9.53
CA ASP A 532 -7.54 -0.17 9.20
C ASP A 532 -7.82 -1.17 10.32
N GLY A 533 -6.77 -1.79 10.88
CA GLY A 533 -6.94 -2.76 11.95
C GLY A 533 -7.40 -2.14 13.27
N LEU A 534 -7.12 -0.87 13.51
CA LEU A 534 -7.55 -0.15 14.71
C LEU A 534 -8.99 0.38 14.63
N LEU A 535 -9.53 0.55 13.42
CA LEU A 535 -10.83 1.15 13.18
C LEU A 535 -11.92 0.14 12.81
N TYR A 536 -11.54 -0.97 12.15
CA TYR A 536 -12.49 -1.87 11.48
C TYR A 536 -12.47 -3.30 12.04
N HIS A 537 -11.96 -3.50 13.25
CA HIS A 537 -12.12 -4.77 13.97
C HIS A 537 -13.48 -4.82 14.68
N GLU A 538 -14.04 -6.02 14.85
CA GLU A 538 -15.36 -6.23 15.47
C GLU A 538 -15.28 -6.66 16.94
N SER A 539 -14.06 -6.75 17.51
CA SER A 539 -13.84 -7.14 18.92
C SER A 539 -14.05 -5.98 19.90
N ASP A 540 -14.22 -6.31 21.17
CA ASP A 540 -14.43 -5.39 22.30
C ASP A 540 -13.14 -4.71 22.78
N LEU A 541 -12.02 -4.96 22.10
CA LEU A 541 -10.73 -4.35 22.42
C LEU A 541 -10.79 -2.84 22.24
N HIS A 542 -10.26 -2.09 23.21
CA HIS A 542 -10.14 -0.64 23.11
C HIS A 542 -8.68 -0.23 22.99
N ILE A 543 -8.12 -0.36 21.79
CA ILE A 543 -6.72 -0.03 21.55
C ILE A 543 -6.49 1.48 21.66
N GLN A 544 -5.59 1.87 22.55
CA GLN A 544 -5.15 3.24 22.79
C GLN A 544 -3.75 3.50 22.20
N GLU A 545 -2.84 2.53 22.29
CA GLU A 545 -1.46 2.65 21.80
C GLU A 545 -1.11 1.54 20.78
N HIS A 546 -0.44 1.94 19.69
CA HIS A 546 -0.09 1.01 18.62
C HIS A 546 1.38 1.08 18.20
N TYR A 547 2.00 -0.09 18.08
CA TYR A 547 3.41 -0.27 17.74
C TYR A 547 3.60 -0.80 16.32
N THR A 548 4.53 -0.20 15.56
CA THR A 548 4.96 -0.67 14.24
C THR A 548 6.48 -0.74 14.10
N ASP A 549 6.97 -1.49 13.11
CA ASP A 549 8.39 -1.43 12.71
C ASP A 549 8.69 -0.17 11.87
N THR A 550 9.97 0.06 11.57
CA THR A 550 10.46 1.28 10.89
C THR A 550 9.81 1.51 9.51
N ASN A 551 9.38 0.46 8.80
CA ASN A 551 8.67 0.58 7.51
C ASN A 551 7.17 0.90 7.66
N GLY A 552 6.66 0.93 8.89
CA GLY A 552 5.24 1.09 9.23
C GLY A 552 4.78 2.52 9.51
N PHE A 553 5.64 3.54 9.43
CA PHE A 553 5.21 4.93 9.66
C PHE A 553 5.46 5.85 8.46
N THR A 554 4.64 6.90 8.37
CA THR A 554 4.81 8.08 7.51
C THR A 554 4.24 9.28 8.26
N ASP A 555 4.59 10.51 7.87
CA ASP A 555 4.02 11.71 8.51
C ASP A 555 2.49 11.71 8.43
N HIS A 556 1.89 11.30 7.30
CA HIS A 556 0.43 11.18 7.18
C HIS A 556 -0.18 10.19 8.18
N VAL A 557 0.52 9.10 8.51
CA VAL A 557 0.05 8.12 9.51
C VAL A 557 0.14 8.69 10.91
N PHE A 558 1.23 9.40 11.25
CA PHE A 558 1.34 10.12 12.53
C PHE A 558 0.18 11.10 12.71
N ALA A 559 -0.13 11.88 11.68
CA ALA A 559 -1.23 12.83 11.71
C ALA A 559 -2.57 12.14 11.93
N LEU A 560 -2.91 11.13 11.11
CA LEU A 560 -4.20 10.45 11.24
C LEU A 560 -4.35 9.68 12.56
N MET A 561 -3.27 9.06 13.08
CA MET A 561 -3.28 8.43 14.40
C MET A 561 -3.66 9.43 15.48
N HIS A 562 -3.00 10.60 15.50
CA HIS A 562 -3.31 11.68 16.43
C HIS A 562 -4.75 12.17 16.29
N LEU A 563 -5.17 12.51 15.06
CA LEU A 563 -6.52 13.04 14.79
C LEU A 563 -7.63 12.05 15.15
N LEU A 564 -7.35 10.74 15.15
CA LEU A 564 -8.29 9.68 15.51
C LEU A 564 -8.18 9.22 16.98
N GLY A 565 -7.22 9.76 17.74
CA GLY A 565 -7.04 9.48 19.18
C GLY A 565 -6.13 8.32 19.54
N PHE A 566 -5.35 7.81 18.59
CA PHE A 566 -4.42 6.72 18.85
C PHE A 566 -3.02 7.25 19.15
N ARG A 567 -2.41 6.75 20.21
CA ARG A 567 -0.99 6.97 20.49
C ARG A 567 -0.17 6.08 19.56
N PHE A 568 0.60 6.69 18.68
CA PHE A 568 1.42 5.95 17.72
C PHE A 568 2.87 5.88 18.15
N ALA A 569 3.39 4.67 18.32
CA ALA A 569 4.73 4.43 18.85
C ALA A 569 5.55 3.48 17.95
N PRO A 570 6.03 3.95 16.79
CA PRO A 570 6.84 3.13 15.89
C PRO A 570 8.28 2.94 16.43
N ARG A 571 8.87 1.77 16.19
CA ARG A 571 10.31 1.55 16.41
C ARG A 571 11.10 2.08 15.22
N ILE A 572 11.79 3.19 15.44
CA ILE A 572 12.64 3.84 14.45
C ILE A 572 14.07 3.33 14.63
N ARG A 573 14.60 2.59 13.64
CA ARG A 573 15.97 2.05 13.69
C ARG A 573 17.03 3.16 13.52
N ASP A 574 16.85 4.01 12.51
CA ASP A 574 17.82 5.03 12.11
C ASP A 574 17.38 6.41 12.65
N LEU A 575 17.24 6.50 13.98
CA LEU A 575 16.74 7.72 14.64
C LEU A 575 17.72 8.91 14.49
N SER A 576 19.02 8.63 14.27
CA SER A 576 20.05 9.63 13.98
C SER A 576 19.79 10.42 12.70
N ASP A 577 19.15 9.79 11.71
CA ASP A 577 18.90 10.38 10.39
C ASP A 577 17.60 11.20 10.38
N MET A 578 16.81 11.10 11.46
CA MET A 578 15.55 11.81 11.58
C MET A 578 15.76 13.27 11.92
N LYS A 579 15.10 14.11 11.12
CA LYS A 579 15.03 15.54 11.37
C LYS A 579 13.80 15.92 12.20
N LEU A 580 14.04 16.69 13.25
CA LEU A 580 13.05 17.33 14.12
C LEU A 580 12.55 18.62 13.47
N TYR A 581 11.28 18.94 13.68
CA TYR A 581 10.65 20.16 13.19
C TYR A 581 10.33 21.11 14.33
N VAL A 582 10.66 22.39 14.18
CA VAL A 582 10.53 23.39 15.25
C VAL A 582 9.55 24.50 14.86
N PRO A 583 8.86 25.13 15.84
CA PRO A 583 7.88 26.21 15.60
C PRO A 583 8.49 27.59 15.33
N GLY A 584 9.79 27.75 15.62
CA GLY A 584 10.51 29.03 15.57
C GLY A 584 11.92 28.89 15.00
N ASN A 585 12.89 29.58 15.60
CA ASN A 585 14.26 29.57 15.09
C ASN A 585 14.99 28.27 15.53
N PRO A 586 15.52 27.46 14.59
CA PRO A 586 16.35 26.30 14.92
C PRO A 586 17.51 26.59 15.89
N LYS A 587 18.03 27.82 15.89
CA LYS A 587 19.14 28.24 16.75
C LYS A 587 18.80 28.32 18.24
N ASP A 588 17.52 28.33 18.59
CA ASP A 588 17.08 28.39 19.99
C ASP A 588 17.37 27.08 20.76
N TYR A 589 17.71 26.01 20.04
CA TYR A 589 17.96 24.67 20.58
C TYR A 589 19.35 24.14 20.16
N PRO A 590 20.45 24.75 20.64
CA PRO A 590 21.80 24.46 20.16
C PRO A 590 22.25 23.01 20.42
N ALA A 591 21.84 22.39 21.52
CA ALA A 591 22.20 21.00 21.83
C ALA A 591 21.51 19.97 20.93
N LEU A 592 20.44 20.38 20.24
CA LEU A 592 19.70 19.55 19.28
C LEU A 592 20.01 19.89 17.82
N ALA A 593 20.94 20.81 17.56
CA ALA A 593 21.21 21.34 16.22
C ALA A 593 21.49 20.25 15.16
N ALA A 594 22.19 19.17 15.54
CA ALA A 594 22.47 18.04 14.63
C ALA A 594 21.20 17.30 14.15
N MET A 595 20.15 17.30 14.97
CA MET A 595 18.88 16.62 14.70
C MET A 595 17.80 17.56 14.15
N ILE A 596 17.95 18.88 14.23
CA ILE A 596 16.94 19.81 13.69
C ILE A 596 17.03 19.87 12.16
N GLY A 597 15.87 19.82 11.51
CA GLY A 597 15.73 20.04 10.07
C GLY A 597 15.14 21.42 9.78
N GLU A 598 13.87 21.43 9.41
CA GLU A 598 13.14 22.62 8.98
C GLU A 598 12.06 23.02 9.99
N THR A 599 11.49 24.21 9.84
CA THR A 599 10.26 24.61 10.52
C THR A 599 9.04 24.00 9.83
N TYR A 600 8.01 23.63 10.58
CA TYR A 600 6.73 23.22 9.99
C TYR A 600 5.91 24.44 9.55
N ASN A 601 5.01 24.27 8.57
CA ASN A 601 4.25 25.39 7.99
C ASN A 601 2.80 25.43 8.48
N GLU A 602 2.52 26.29 9.47
CA GLU A 602 1.16 26.49 10.01
C GLU A 602 0.17 27.07 8.99
N LYS A 603 0.61 27.89 8.05
CA LYS A 603 -0.29 28.52 7.06
C LYS A 603 -0.96 27.46 6.18
N HIS A 604 -0.23 26.41 5.84
CA HIS A 604 -0.80 25.28 5.10
C HIS A 604 -1.83 24.50 5.91
N ILE A 605 -1.60 24.31 7.21
CA ILE A 605 -2.54 23.65 8.11
C ILE A 605 -3.83 24.47 8.20
N ARG A 606 -3.73 25.78 8.49
CA ARG A 606 -4.88 26.69 8.61
C ARG A 606 -5.74 26.73 7.36
N ARG A 607 -5.12 26.78 6.17
CA ARG A 607 -5.84 26.85 4.89
C ARG A 607 -6.67 25.59 4.58
N ASN A 608 -6.28 24.42 5.09
CA ASN A 608 -6.90 23.14 4.75
C ASN A 608 -7.50 22.44 5.98
N TRP A 609 -7.71 23.15 7.09
CA TRP A 609 -8.10 22.55 8.36
C TRP A 609 -9.45 21.83 8.28
N ASP A 610 -10.45 22.47 7.69
CA ASP A 610 -11.78 21.87 7.54
C ASP A 610 -11.74 20.58 6.70
N GLU A 611 -10.92 20.54 5.65
CA GLU A 611 -10.73 19.33 4.84
C GLU A 611 -9.97 18.23 5.60
N VAL A 612 -9.02 18.59 6.48
CA VAL A 612 -8.38 17.64 7.40
C VAL A 612 -9.39 17.04 8.37
N LEU A 613 -10.25 17.86 8.96
CA LEU A 613 -11.32 17.41 9.86
C LEU A 613 -12.34 16.53 9.12
N ARG A 614 -12.72 16.93 7.90
CA ARG A 614 -13.64 16.17 7.02
C ARG A 614 -13.06 14.81 6.67
N LEU A 615 -11.78 14.74 6.32
CA LEU A 615 -11.06 13.50 6.05
C LEU A 615 -11.06 12.57 7.27
N ALA A 616 -10.61 13.07 8.43
CA ALA A 616 -10.54 12.27 9.65
C ALA A 616 -11.93 11.79 10.09
N THR A 617 -12.95 12.63 9.99
CA THR A 617 -14.35 12.28 10.29
C THR A 617 -14.88 11.21 9.34
N SER A 618 -14.60 11.34 8.04
CA SER A 618 -15.01 10.36 7.02
C SER A 618 -14.41 8.99 7.27
N ILE A 619 -13.15 8.95 7.74
CA ILE A 619 -12.47 7.72 8.14
C ILE A 619 -13.08 7.15 9.42
N ARG A 620 -13.29 7.99 10.46
CA ARG A 620 -13.85 7.56 11.75
C ARG A 620 -15.26 6.97 11.62
N GLN A 621 -16.09 7.53 10.74
CA GLN A 621 -17.44 7.02 10.47
C GLN A 621 -17.47 5.82 9.51
N GLY A 622 -16.33 5.41 8.94
CA GLY A 622 -16.26 4.31 7.98
C GLY A 622 -16.86 4.63 6.60
N THR A 623 -16.99 5.91 6.24
CA THR A 623 -17.37 6.33 4.87
C THR A 623 -16.31 5.93 3.85
N VAL A 624 -15.04 5.98 4.28
CA VAL A 624 -13.89 5.53 3.50
C VAL A 624 -12.85 4.86 4.40
N THR A 625 -12.13 3.86 3.88
CA THR A 625 -11.05 3.21 4.64
C THR A 625 -9.82 4.10 4.73
N ALA A 626 -9.09 4.01 5.84
CA ALA A 626 -7.86 4.79 6.05
C ALA A 626 -6.80 4.39 5.02
N SER A 627 -6.68 3.09 4.72
CA SER A 627 -5.75 2.58 3.70
C SER A 627 -6.02 3.12 2.30
N LEU A 628 -7.29 3.31 1.90
CA LEU A 628 -7.59 3.87 0.60
C LEU A 628 -7.14 5.33 0.51
N MET A 629 -7.43 6.12 1.54
CA MET A 629 -7.03 7.53 1.60
C MET A 629 -5.52 7.70 1.69
N LEU A 630 -4.83 6.91 2.51
CA LEU A 630 -3.37 6.94 2.61
C LEU A 630 -2.69 6.59 1.29
N ARG A 631 -3.23 5.65 0.50
CA ARG A 631 -2.70 5.36 -0.85
C ARG A 631 -2.85 6.54 -1.80
N LYS A 632 -4.00 7.21 -1.78
CA LYS A 632 -4.28 8.38 -2.63
C LYS A 632 -3.41 9.57 -2.21
N LEU A 633 -3.39 9.90 -0.92
CA LEU A 633 -2.53 10.95 -0.35
C LEU A 633 -1.04 10.71 -0.62
N GLY A 634 -0.60 9.44 -0.61
CA GLY A 634 0.77 9.07 -0.95
C GLY A 634 1.11 9.13 -2.45
N SER A 635 0.12 9.14 -3.34
CA SER A 635 0.32 9.23 -4.80
C SER A 635 0.11 10.63 -5.38
N TYR A 636 -0.49 11.57 -4.63
CA TYR A 636 -0.62 12.96 -5.08
C TYR A 636 0.76 13.59 -5.35
N PRO A 637 0.85 14.46 -6.39
CA PRO A 637 1.97 15.38 -6.52
C PRO A 637 2.14 16.18 -5.22
N ARG A 638 3.37 16.68 -4.96
CA ARG A 638 3.71 17.52 -3.79
C ARG A 638 2.87 18.81 -3.64
N GLN A 639 1.88 19.03 -4.50
CA GLN A 639 1.06 20.23 -4.64
C GLN A 639 -0.36 20.09 -4.08
N ASN A 640 -0.81 18.90 -3.63
CA ASN A 640 -2.12 18.78 -2.97
C ASN A 640 -2.08 19.41 -1.57
N GLY A 641 -2.89 20.45 -1.36
CA GLY A 641 -2.95 21.20 -0.10
C GLY A 641 -3.32 20.36 1.13
N LEU A 642 -4.24 19.40 0.98
CA LEU A 642 -4.67 18.49 2.05
C LEU A 642 -3.54 17.53 2.46
N ALA A 643 -2.86 16.92 1.47
CA ALA A 643 -1.72 16.03 1.74
C ALA A 643 -0.58 16.79 2.42
N VAL A 644 -0.28 18.01 1.98
CA VAL A 644 0.73 18.86 2.62
C VAL A 644 0.33 19.21 4.04
N ALA A 645 -0.90 19.66 4.28
CA ALA A 645 -1.39 19.99 5.63
C ALA A 645 -1.30 18.78 6.58
N LEU A 646 -1.73 17.60 6.13
CA LEU A 646 -1.65 16.38 6.92
C LEU A 646 -0.19 15.98 7.20
N ARG A 647 0.71 16.17 6.24
CA ARG A 647 2.14 15.96 6.45
C ARG A 647 2.73 16.91 7.48
N GLU A 648 2.37 18.20 7.47
CA GLU A 648 2.86 19.16 8.47
C GLU A 648 2.36 18.82 9.88
N ILE A 649 1.10 18.41 10.05
CA ILE A 649 0.59 17.88 11.33
C ILE A 649 1.40 16.65 11.76
N GLY A 650 1.65 15.74 10.82
CA GLY A 650 2.44 14.54 11.05
C GLY A 650 3.86 14.81 11.52
N ARG A 651 4.49 15.87 10.99
CA ARG A 651 5.82 16.31 11.40
C ARG A 651 5.85 16.82 12.85
N ILE A 652 4.80 17.53 13.29
CA ILE A 652 4.65 17.96 14.68
C ILE A 652 4.58 16.74 15.60
N GLU A 653 3.65 15.83 15.33
CA GLU A 653 3.41 14.65 16.16
C GLU A 653 4.60 13.69 16.17
N ARG A 654 5.28 13.53 15.02
CA ARG A 654 6.53 12.75 14.94
C ARG A 654 7.64 13.38 15.76
N THR A 655 7.75 14.71 15.77
CA THR A 655 8.77 15.40 16.57
C THR A 655 8.48 15.21 18.06
N LEU A 656 7.23 15.39 18.49
CA LEU A 656 6.80 15.12 19.87
C LEU A 656 7.13 13.68 20.28
N PHE A 657 6.79 12.69 19.45
CA PHE A 657 7.12 11.29 19.71
C PHE A 657 8.63 11.07 19.86
N THR A 658 9.46 11.63 18.98
CA THR A 658 10.92 11.49 19.08
C THR A 658 11.47 12.10 20.36
N LEU A 659 10.95 13.25 20.79
CA LEU A 659 11.37 13.89 22.05
C LEU A 659 10.97 13.04 23.27
N ASP A 660 9.77 12.46 23.26
CA ASP A 660 9.35 11.52 24.30
C ASP A 660 10.19 10.23 24.28
N TRP A 661 10.53 9.74 23.09
CA TRP A 661 11.38 8.56 22.90
C TRP A 661 12.78 8.75 23.50
N LEU A 662 13.37 9.94 23.38
CA LEU A 662 14.67 10.25 23.96
C LEU A 662 14.63 10.24 25.50
N GLN A 663 13.56 10.74 26.09
CA GLN A 663 13.43 10.91 27.55
C GLN A 663 12.92 9.67 28.28
N ASN A 664 12.20 8.77 27.61
CA ASN A 664 11.43 7.73 28.28
C ASN A 664 11.95 6.31 27.98
N VAL A 665 12.75 5.75 28.90
CA VAL A 665 13.26 4.37 28.82
C VAL A 665 12.11 3.35 28.79
N GLU A 666 11.08 3.58 29.59
CA GLU A 666 9.93 2.67 29.68
C GLU A 666 9.11 2.64 28.39
N LEU A 667 8.97 3.77 27.68
CA LEU A 667 8.39 3.79 26.34
C LEU A 667 9.19 2.90 25.39
N ARG A 668 10.53 3.00 25.41
CA ARG A 668 11.40 2.17 24.57
C ARG A 668 11.26 0.68 24.91
N ARG A 669 11.18 0.34 26.20
CA ARG A 669 10.93 -1.04 26.68
C ARG A 669 9.58 -1.57 26.22
N ARG A 670 8.50 -0.83 26.42
CA ARG A 670 7.14 -1.22 26.00
C ARG A 670 7.05 -1.44 24.49
N VAL A 671 7.65 -0.56 23.68
CA VAL A 671 7.67 -0.71 22.22
C VAL A 671 8.47 -1.96 21.81
N HIS A 672 9.63 -2.21 22.41
CA HIS A 672 10.40 -3.44 22.11
C HIS A 672 9.62 -4.70 22.52
N ALA A 673 9.00 -4.71 23.71
CA ALA A 673 8.19 -5.82 24.18
C ALA A 673 6.99 -6.07 23.26
N GLY A 674 6.23 -5.03 22.92
CA GLY A 674 5.07 -5.10 22.03
C GLY A 674 5.42 -5.64 20.63
N LEU A 675 6.56 -5.22 20.07
CA LEU A 675 7.05 -5.74 18.80
C LEU A 675 7.55 -7.19 18.89
N ASN A 676 8.14 -7.60 20.02
CA ASN A 676 8.60 -8.98 20.21
C ASN A 676 7.44 -9.99 20.29
N LYS A 677 6.25 -9.58 20.77
CA LYS A 677 5.05 -10.43 20.83
C LYS A 677 4.63 -10.99 19.46
N ARG A 678 5.06 -10.37 18.36
CA ARG A 678 4.85 -10.83 16.99
C ARG A 678 5.56 -12.13 16.63
N ARG A 679 6.67 -12.46 17.33
CA ARG A 679 7.49 -13.65 17.03
C ARG A 679 6.87 -14.95 17.54
N GLY A 680 6.05 -14.92 18.60
CA GLY A 680 5.38 -16.10 19.15
C GLY A 680 4.39 -16.77 18.16
N PRO A 681 3.45 -16.01 17.56
CA PRO A 681 2.53 -16.55 16.56
C PRO A 681 3.21 -17.03 15.25
N GLN A 682 4.43 -16.55 14.96
CA GLN A 682 5.21 -17.04 13.81
C GLN A 682 5.65 -18.50 14.00
N CYS A 683 5.94 -18.94 15.24
CA CYS A 683 6.26 -20.34 15.55
C CYS A 683 5.02 -21.25 15.44
N ALA A 684 3.85 -20.80 15.91
CA ALA A 684 2.61 -21.59 15.79
C ALA A 684 2.15 -21.76 14.33
N ARG A 685 2.41 -20.78 13.45
CA ARG A 685 2.10 -20.84 12.02
C ARG A 685 3.12 -21.64 11.19
N ALA A 686 4.31 -21.93 11.74
CA ALA A 686 5.29 -22.82 11.11
C ALA A 686 4.79 -24.27 10.98
N LEU A 687 3.72 -24.65 11.70
CA LEU A 687 3.01 -25.92 11.50
C LEU A 687 2.45 -26.08 10.07
N GLY A 688 2.13 -24.99 9.37
CA GLY A 688 1.72 -25.01 7.96
C GLY A 688 2.89 -25.18 6.96
N VAL A 689 4.14 -25.02 7.42
CA VAL A 689 5.36 -25.15 6.59
C VAL A 689 6.00 -26.54 6.75
N LEU A 690 5.53 -27.35 7.71
CA LEU A 690 6.02 -28.71 7.98
C LEU A 690 5.53 -29.78 6.98
N LEU A 691 4.73 -29.43 5.97
CA LEU A 691 4.52 -30.31 4.83
C LEU A 691 5.46 -29.89 3.69
N PRO A 692 6.40 -30.77 3.28
CA PRO A 692 7.38 -30.44 2.25
C PRO A 692 6.66 -30.06 0.94
N PRO A 693 7.13 -29.03 0.22
CA PRO A 693 6.70 -28.82 -1.15
C PRO A 693 7.19 -30.01 -1.97
N ARG A 694 6.26 -30.79 -2.55
CA ARG A 694 6.54 -31.60 -3.73
C ARG A 694 6.05 -30.84 -4.95
#